data_AF-A0A9E0LMY3-F1
#
_entry.id   AF-A0A9E0LMY3-F1
#
_cell.length_a   1.000
_cell.length_b   1.000
_cell.length_c   1.000
_cell.angle_alpha   90.00
_cell.angle_beta   90.00
_cell.angle_gamma   90.00
#
_symmetry.space_group_name_H-M   'P 1'
#
loop_
_entity.id
_entity.type
_entity.pdbx_description
1 polymer ?
#
loop_
_entity_poly.entity_id
_entity_poly.type
_entity_poly.pdbx_seq_one_letter_code
_entity_poly.pdbx_strand_id
1 'polypeptide(L)'
;MSKLLSVPSRQEILAACSQVPNAEFGKLDRADIVQTKLNVLLAALEDEATEKQAIRILHDLADDLAKQSSALSHPSEIDGELEQQQLVLKSVGLPSLPDPIRLLLTPAVFSPELWGRTFAEGLLKSKEQFQGKRIVEVGTGSGWISLLLLFVTNVKEVLGLDLNPVAVTMAKLNTWLNGTTADGNYVLSMAGEPIVKVFQAEVSDLLSMPLASGQHFDHVIGCIPQVLHPNPVKGEMNFGTGDSENQEALSEKDLYDLSNYCFEQGILEDRFGLPLIARALEQAQLCLNPGGRVTLVLGGRPGRQAIESMFDRRGYESKLVWMRRIQQADDTDLASLVDLEAEHGIRFHFFMSRDSELSVSAATAVKLLAAGRQVFHDLLVYQADTRFEPEVFAFVRNLNHMKLESLRKELDFSRLGHEKISFLSRLSRSLLDVKTIPYPHERGDLSIRAIIARYLNGFCYYPITASELFIAPSRSELVDMILRMVASSGERILLSSSVASVYERVALDNGLDLTVGNDDLSELNELDDLVAPKVVLISPRQLLNPSPINFKAICQQARLHPDRWYLIDDSESFLISSQLGSNMTLRFAGQEPLPENLILLYGLIKNTISRDLELSFLINAPAAWMEGLEIGSELSYSRIAYPTQLLYEWLFDDLMTFPFPDQVLERKLNANLHGDSAHSEGSHSGGPNNTVTPLIAQLAKDPCFAAKPIDVETPGLIRLDYGEFESPVPDILVKGLLKGFLDEETTILPQIVSERVSAYMKWTRKVVIPGKRVVLAQGVFPLFGAMIKALSKRLGRPCLVAVPDGSYGPLYPMLSYYGARLVEVKTAPERAFLISPKDIAALPEKPDLLWLTQPNNPSGIFLDPERLRTIVENCHKQGIYVFSDEIFFLLSDHRLGKWTPASLSAGSFASGPSGSHIFMVDGIAKSFAAGGMRCGFMVTPDEDWAQEIAAHVEPPPAAILRAWDALYSAFLEKAPHQMMDVSQAFSEVETYLTNQRKTLSNRREELLALLKSKGLDDGYDTPYRGGLFLLAKLDSEQERLANQYKLLTNPAAWGRTPDMVRMCFCIDEAAFRETIERLSKFVNEA
;
A
#
# COMPACT_ATOMS: atom_id res chain seq x y z
N MET A 1 -11.85 5.24 -69.78
CA MET A 1 -10.64 5.62 -70.53
C MET A 1 -9.85 6.73 -69.84
N SER A 2 -10.47 7.49 -68.95
CA SER A 2 -9.88 8.07 -67.72
C SER A 2 -9.51 7.01 -66.65
N LYS A 3 -9.39 5.73 -67.04
CA LYS A 3 -8.93 4.67 -66.14
C LYS A 3 -7.45 4.95 -65.85
N LEU A 4 -7.12 5.06 -64.56
CA LEU A 4 -5.79 5.19 -63.94
C LEU A 4 -5.17 6.59 -63.77
N LEU A 5 -5.88 7.69 -64.03
CA LEU A 5 -5.32 9.06 -63.90
C LEU A 5 -5.41 9.71 -62.50
N SER A 6 -5.15 8.97 -61.43
CA SER A 6 -4.53 9.57 -60.21
C SER A 6 -3.91 8.46 -59.36
N VAL A 7 -2.64 8.68 -58.98
CA VAL A 7 -1.63 7.86 -58.27
C VAL A 7 -2.01 6.39 -57.96
N PRO A 8 -1.22 5.33 -58.29
CA PRO A 8 0.21 5.32 -58.61
C PRO A 8 0.58 4.58 -59.93
N SER A 9 1.54 5.16 -60.66
CA SER A 9 2.45 4.42 -61.53
C SER A 9 3.88 5.00 -61.44
N ARG A 10 4.94 4.29 -61.88
CA ARG A 10 5.26 4.64 -63.28
C ARG A 10 4.94 3.52 -64.24
N GLN A 11 5.43 2.34 -63.96
CA GLN A 11 4.69 1.14 -64.29
C GLN A 11 4.65 0.43 -62.95
N GLU A 12 3.50 0.05 -62.42
CA GLU A 12 2.79 0.70 -61.31
C GLU A 12 3.10 0.04 -60.00
N ILE A 13 4.28 0.38 -59.49
CA ILE A 13 4.97 -0.58 -58.62
C ILE A 13 5.00 -1.91 -59.41
N LEU A 14 5.18 -1.87 -60.74
CA LEU A 14 4.97 -3.00 -61.64
C LEU A 14 6.21 -3.86 -61.53
N ALA A 15 6.11 -5.15 -61.24
CA ALA A 15 4.92 -5.93 -60.96
C ALA A 15 5.03 -6.43 -59.52
N ALA A 16 4.54 -5.59 -58.58
CA ALA A 16 4.66 -5.66 -57.13
C ALA A 16 5.89 -6.45 -56.67
N CYS A 17 7.10 -6.00 -57.05
CA CYS A 17 8.35 -6.68 -56.70
C CYS A 17 8.31 -8.22 -56.88
N SER A 18 7.87 -8.72 -58.04
CA SER A 18 7.80 -10.13 -58.44
C SER A 18 8.90 -11.05 -57.85
N GLN A 19 8.71 -11.98 -56.90
CA GLN A 19 7.53 -12.54 -56.23
C GLN A 19 7.84 -12.72 -54.72
N VAL A 20 6.95 -12.26 -53.84
CA VAL A 20 6.84 -12.77 -52.45
C VAL A 20 5.67 -13.79 -52.45
N PRO A 21 5.79 -14.99 -51.85
CA PRO A 21 4.80 -16.04 -52.08
C PRO A 21 3.42 -15.68 -51.52
N ASN A 22 2.43 -15.72 -52.42
CA ASN A 22 0.98 -15.73 -52.21
C ASN A 22 0.31 -14.49 -51.59
N ALA A 23 -0.32 -13.69 -52.46
CA ALA A 23 -1.58 -13.02 -52.14
C ALA A 23 -2.49 -13.00 -53.39
N GLU A 24 -3.62 -13.70 -53.32
CA GLU A 24 -4.67 -13.66 -54.36
C GLU A 24 -5.43 -12.34 -54.29
N PHE A 25 -5.42 -11.54 -55.36
CA PHE A 25 -6.17 -10.28 -55.44
C PHE A 25 -7.61 -10.51 -55.91
N GLY A 26 -8.50 -10.83 -54.97
CA GLY A 26 -9.96 -10.66 -55.11
C GLY A 26 -10.42 -9.24 -54.79
N LYS A 27 -11.64 -8.88 -55.21
CA LYS A 27 -12.30 -7.55 -55.13
C LYS A 27 -11.92 -6.70 -53.90
N LEU A 28 -11.01 -5.74 -54.09
CA LEU A 28 -10.64 -4.68 -53.11
C LEU A 28 -10.98 -3.30 -53.68
N ASP A 29 -11.20 -2.30 -52.82
CA ASP A 29 -11.55 -0.93 -53.23
C ASP A 29 -10.31 -0.14 -53.71
N ARG A 30 -10.51 1.01 -54.38
CA ARG A 30 -9.43 1.77 -55.03
C ARG A 30 -8.37 2.31 -54.05
N ALA A 31 -8.77 2.67 -52.83
CA ALA A 31 -7.89 3.13 -51.75
C ALA A 31 -6.99 2.01 -51.20
N ASP A 32 -7.53 0.79 -51.05
CA ASP A 32 -6.81 -0.39 -50.59
C ASP A 32 -5.65 -0.76 -51.53
N ILE A 33 -5.85 -0.52 -52.84
CA ILE A 33 -4.83 -0.75 -53.87
C ILE A 33 -3.63 0.17 -53.69
N VAL A 34 -3.85 1.45 -53.34
CA VAL A 34 -2.78 2.43 -53.10
C VAL A 34 -2.00 2.09 -51.84
N GLN A 35 -2.69 1.77 -50.73
CA GLN A 35 -2.05 1.39 -49.48
C GLN A 35 -1.23 0.10 -49.63
N THR A 36 -1.77 -0.92 -50.29
CA THR A 36 -1.06 -2.19 -50.56
C THR A 36 0.21 -1.95 -51.37
N LYS A 37 0.11 -1.11 -52.39
CA LYS A 37 1.23 -0.69 -53.24
C LYS A 37 2.33 0.02 -52.43
N LEU A 38 1.96 0.93 -51.53
CA LEU A 38 2.90 1.65 -50.66
C LEU A 38 3.60 0.72 -49.65
N ASN A 39 2.88 -0.26 -49.10
CA ASN A 39 3.47 -1.30 -48.23
C ASN A 39 4.49 -2.18 -48.97
N VAL A 40 4.24 -2.51 -50.24
CA VAL A 40 5.21 -3.26 -51.07
C VAL A 40 6.47 -2.44 -51.32
N LEU A 41 6.33 -1.13 -51.59
CA LEU A 41 7.48 -0.24 -51.74
C LEU A 41 8.29 -0.16 -50.44
N LEU A 42 7.61 -0.06 -49.30
CA LEU A 42 8.25 -0.07 -47.99
C LEU A 42 9.03 -1.37 -47.73
N ALA A 43 8.43 -2.54 -48.00
CA ALA A 43 9.13 -3.81 -47.84
C ALA A 43 10.39 -3.92 -48.72
N ALA A 44 10.36 -3.34 -49.93
CA ALA A 44 11.53 -3.28 -50.81
C ALA A 44 12.60 -2.27 -50.34
N LEU A 45 12.22 -1.25 -49.56
CA LEU A 45 13.17 -0.33 -48.91
C LEU A 45 13.87 -0.99 -47.72
N GLU A 46 13.20 -1.92 -47.04
CA GLU A 46 13.72 -2.64 -45.87
C GLU A 46 14.56 -3.90 -46.23
N ASP A 47 14.58 -4.30 -47.50
CA ASP A 47 15.38 -5.43 -48.02
C ASP A 47 16.69 -4.96 -48.66
N GLU A 48 17.83 -5.37 -48.10
CA GLU A 48 19.19 -5.00 -48.56
C GLU A 48 19.42 -5.28 -50.06
N ALA A 49 18.74 -6.29 -50.63
CA ALA A 49 18.92 -6.65 -52.04
C ALA A 49 18.21 -5.69 -53.00
N THR A 50 17.13 -5.03 -52.56
CA THR A 50 16.26 -4.19 -53.40
C THR A 50 16.25 -2.71 -52.98
N GLU A 51 16.85 -2.38 -51.83
CA GLU A 51 16.89 -1.05 -51.20
C GLU A 51 17.26 0.08 -52.18
N LYS A 52 18.42 -0.01 -52.86
CA LYS A 52 18.91 1.06 -53.75
C LYS A 52 17.95 1.38 -54.89
N GLN A 53 17.31 0.35 -55.43
CA GLN A 53 16.33 0.53 -56.49
C GLN A 53 15.05 1.16 -55.93
N ALA A 54 14.61 0.73 -54.75
CA ALA A 54 13.44 1.25 -54.08
C ALA A 54 13.60 2.73 -53.65
N ILE A 55 14.79 3.14 -53.17
CA ILE A 55 15.11 4.55 -52.84
C ILE A 55 14.91 5.44 -54.06
N ARG A 56 15.45 5.04 -55.21
CA ARG A 56 15.32 5.81 -56.45
C ARG A 56 13.86 5.96 -56.87
N ILE A 57 13.08 4.88 -56.77
CA ILE A 57 11.64 4.89 -57.06
C ILE A 57 10.89 5.85 -56.13
N LEU A 58 11.24 5.87 -54.84
CA LEU A 58 10.62 6.75 -53.85
C LEU A 58 10.87 8.23 -54.14
N HIS A 59 12.11 8.61 -54.47
CA HIS A 59 12.47 9.99 -54.84
C HIS A 59 11.83 10.44 -56.15
N ASP A 60 11.83 9.58 -57.18
CA ASP A 60 11.18 9.86 -58.47
C ASP A 60 9.66 10.06 -58.30
N LEU A 61 9.01 9.22 -57.49
CA LEU A 61 7.59 9.36 -57.14
C LEU A 61 7.31 10.71 -56.47
N ALA A 62 8.13 11.09 -55.50
CA ALA A 62 7.98 12.38 -54.81
C ALA A 62 8.20 13.55 -55.78
N ASP A 63 9.17 13.49 -56.69
CA ASP A 63 9.42 14.54 -57.69
C ASP A 63 8.27 14.69 -58.69
N ASP A 64 7.66 13.57 -59.10
CA ASP A 64 6.50 13.60 -60.01
C ASP A 64 5.25 14.18 -59.32
N LEU A 65 5.02 13.88 -58.04
CA LEU A 65 3.95 14.50 -57.24
C LEU A 65 4.19 16.02 -57.05
N ALA A 66 5.44 16.45 -56.86
CA ALA A 66 5.79 17.87 -56.77
C ALA A 66 5.47 18.63 -58.07
N LYS A 67 5.79 18.04 -59.23
CA LYS A 67 5.47 18.61 -60.56
C LYS A 67 3.96 18.72 -60.78
N GLN A 68 3.17 17.75 -60.31
CA GLN A 68 1.71 17.78 -60.42
C GLN A 68 1.09 18.89 -59.55
N SER A 69 1.59 19.10 -58.34
CA SER A 69 1.12 20.16 -57.43
C SER A 69 1.40 21.58 -57.94
N SER A 70 2.55 21.79 -58.60
CA SER A 70 2.93 23.09 -59.18
C SER A 70 2.13 23.51 -60.44
N ALA A 71 1.48 22.57 -61.12
CA ALA A 71 0.67 22.83 -62.31
C ALA A 71 -0.74 23.40 -62.00
N LEU A 72 -1.17 23.42 -60.74
CA LEU A 72 -2.52 23.78 -60.27
C LEU A 72 -2.63 25.21 -59.68
N SER A 73 -1.76 26.14 -60.08
CA SER A 73 -1.57 27.46 -59.45
C SER A 73 -2.58 28.56 -59.81
N HIS A 74 -3.90 28.31 -59.71
CA HIS A 74 -4.92 29.39 -59.70
C HIS A 74 -5.87 29.31 -58.48
N PRO A 75 -5.98 30.36 -57.62
CA PRO A 75 -6.38 30.19 -56.23
C PRO A 75 -7.90 30.26 -55.92
N SER A 76 -8.82 30.16 -56.89
CA SER A 76 -10.23 30.51 -56.64
C SER A 76 -11.28 29.39 -56.73
N GLU A 77 -10.91 28.14 -57.01
CA GLU A 77 -11.88 27.02 -57.08
C GLU A 77 -11.26 25.68 -56.58
N ILE A 78 -10.57 25.70 -55.43
CA ILE A 78 -9.65 24.61 -55.04
C ILE A 78 -10.24 23.54 -54.10
N ASP A 79 -11.36 23.77 -53.43
CA ASP A 79 -11.83 22.80 -52.41
C ASP A 79 -12.45 21.52 -52.99
N GLY A 80 -12.82 21.49 -54.29
CA GLY A 80 -13.48 20.31 -54.89
C GLY A 80 -12.57 19.35 -55.68
N GLU A 81 -11.40 19.79 -56.16
CA GLU A 81 -10.51 18.94 -56.99
C GLU A 81 -9.36 18.28 -56.21
N LEU A 82 -8.97 18.83 -55.05
CA LEU A 82 -7.98 18.21 -54.16
C LEU A 82 -8.50 16.93 -53.50
N GLU A 83 -9.82 16.80 -53.30
CA GLU A 83 -10.46 15.58 -52.78
C GLU A 83 -10.27 14.35 -53.70
N GLN A 84 -9.86 14.54 -54.96
CA GLN A 84 -9.68 13.43 -55.91
C GLN A 84 -8.27 12.80 -55.91
N GLN A 85 -7.31 13.35 -55.14
CA GLN A 85 -5.93 12.84 -55.09
C GLN A 85 -5.69 11.98 -53.83
N GLN A 86 -5.49 10.68 -54.01
CA GLN A 86 -5.24 9.72 -52.92
C GLN A 86 -3.84 9.80 -52.28
N LEU A 87 -2.87 10.46 -52.93
CA LEU A 87 -1.52 10.67 -52.40
C LEU A 87 -0.98 12.03 -52.89
N VAL A 88 -0.46 12.86 -51.98
CA VAL A 88 0.09 14.18 -52.28
C VAL A 88 1.46 14.36 -51.63
N LEU A 89 2.31 15.20 -52.23
CA LEU A 89 3.55 15.65 -51.60
C LEU A 89 3.38 17.06 -51.03
N LYS A 90 3.69 17.23 -49.75
CA LYS A 90 3.86 18.54 -49.11
C LYS A 90 5.29 18.74 -48.65
N SER A 91 5.73 19.99 -48.57
CA SER A 91 7.06 20.36 -48.10
C SER A 91 6.97 21.31 -46.92
N VAL A 92 7.71 21.02 -45.85
CA VAL A 92 7.79 21.87 -44.66
C VAL A 92 9.16 22.54 -44.63
N GLY A 93 9.19 23.82 -44.98
CA GLY A 93 10.41 24.65 -44.90
C GLY A 93 10.63 25.17 -43.50
N LEU A 94 11.88 25.13 -43.02
CA LEU A 94 12.27 25.67 -41.73
C LEU A 94 13.55 26.51 -41.87
N PRO A 95 13.67 27.65 -41.18
CA PRO A 95 14.84 28.54 -41.31
C PRO A 95 16.18 27.88 -40.96
N SER A 96 16.15 26.80 -40.17
CA SER A 96 17.35 26.09 -39.71
C SER A 96 17.76 24.90 -40.59
N LEU A 97 17.01 24.59 -41.65
CA LEU A 97 17.30 23.48 -42.56
C LEU A 97 17.60 23.99 -43.97
N PRO A 98 18.66 23.46 -44.62
CA PRO A 98 19.00 23.86 -45.99
C PRO A 98 17.94 23.38 -46.99
N ASP A 99 17.36 22.21 -46.76
CA ASP A 99 16.31 21.60 -47.57
C ASP A 99 15.02 21.43 -46.77
N PRO A 100 13.83 21.62 -47.37
CA PRO A 100 12.57 21.38 -46.70
C PRO A 100 12.32 19.88 -46.47
N ILE A 101 11.65 19.54 -45.37
CA ILE A 101 11.21 18.16 -45.11
C ILE A 101 10.10 17.83 -46.10
N ARG A 102 10.29 16.79 -46.92
CA ARG A 102 9.35 16.31 -47.94
C ARG A 102 8.44 15.24 -47.34
N LEU A 103 7.12 15.40 -47.45
CA LEU A 103 6.15 14.51 -46.81
C LEU A 103 5.15 14.00 -47.83
N LEU A 104 5.15 12.69 -48.04
CA LEU A 104 4.08 11.95 -48.67
C LEU A 104 2.92 11.84 -47.68
N LEU A 105 1.72 12.19 -48.13
CA LEU A 105 0.50 12.20 -47.33
C LEU A 105 -0.66 11.58 -48.12
N THR A 106 -1.48 10.80 -47.44
CA THR A 106 -2.79 10.36 -47.91
C THR A 106 -3.89 11.15 -47.18
N PRO A 107 -5.15 11.14 -47.66
CA PRO A 107 -6.27 11.77 -46.94
C PRO A 107 -6.46 11.26 -45.50
N ALA A 108 -6.03 10.03 -45.20
CA ALA A 108 -6.11 9.42 -43.88
C ALA A 108 -5.01 9.87 -42.89
N VAL A 109 -4.07 10.73 -43.31
CA VAL A 109 -2.96 11.22 -42.48
C VAL A 109 -2.97 12.74 -42.41
N PHE A 110 -2.97 13.28 -41.19
CA PHE A 110 -2.98 14.73 -40.98
C PHE A 110 -1.77 15.42 -41.62
N SER A 111 -2.06 16.48 -42.35
CA SER A 111 -1.04 17.37 -42.90
C SER A 111 -0.38 18.18 -41.77
N PRO A 112 0.89 18.64 -41.92
CA PRO A 112 1.52 19.55 -40.96
C PRO A 112 0.79 20.90 -40.88
N GLU A 113 -0.17 20.98 -39.96
CA GLU A 113 -1.02 22.14 -39.72
C GLU A 113 -0.47 23.03 -38.58
N LEU A 114 -1.25 24.05 -38.21
CA LEU A 114 -0.94 24.95 -37.09
C LEU A 114 -0.69 24.19 -35.78
N TRP A 115 -1.34 23.05 -35.55
CA TRP A 115 -1.08 22.16 -34.41
C TRP A 115 0.36 21.68 -34.37
N GLY A 116 0.76 20.98 -35.43
CA GLY A 116 2.09 20.46 -35.58
C GLY A 116 3.17 21.55 -35.52
N ARG A 117 2.97 22.68 -36.20
CA ARG A 117 3.92 23.81 -36.17
C ARG A 117 4.06 24.42 -34.78
N THR A 118 2.95 24.57 -34.05
CA THR A 118 2.97 25.07 -32.67
C THR A 118 3.72 24.11 -31.75
N PHE A 119 3.53 22.80 -31.95
CA PHE A 119 4.24 21.79 -31.18
C PHE A 119 5.75 21.82 -31.45
N ALA A 120 6.15 21.83 -32.72
CA ALA A 120 7.55 21.98 -33.13
C ALA A 120 8.21 23.22 -32.53
N GLU A 121 7.56 24.38 -32.59
CA GLU A 121 8.07 25.61 -31.99
C GLU A 121 8.24 25.49 -30.47
N GLY A 122 7.31 24.82 -29.79
CA GLY A 122 7.38 24.55 -28.36
C GLY A 122 8.54 23.62 -28.00
N LEU A 123 8.70 22.50 -28.70
CA LEU A 123 9.80 21.55 -28.50
C LEU A 123 11.17 22.23 -28.69
N LEU A 124 11.29 23.09 -29.71
CA LEU A 124 12.55 23.74 -30.05
C LEU A 124 12.91 24.95 -29.16
N LYS A 125 12.10 25.30 -28.15
CA LYS A 125 12.47 26.33 -27.15
C LYS A 125 13.68 25.94 -26.30
N SER A 126 13.93 24.64 -26.13
CA SER A 126 15.05 24.12 -25.34
C SER A 126 15.61 22.89 -26.03
N LYS A 127 16.41 23.07 -27.09
CA LYS A 127 16.91 21.96 -27.93
C LYS A 127 17.86 21.02 -27.18
N GLU A 128 18.52 21.53 -26.14
CA GLU A 128 19.47 20.77 -25.30
C GLU A 128 18.79 19.59 -24.60
N GLN A 129 17.46 19.64 -24.40
CA GLN A 129 16.72 18.58 -23.73
C GLN A 129 16.77 17.22 -24.43
N PHE A 130 16.99 17.22 -25.75
CA PHE A 130 17.01 16.00 -26.55
C PHE A 130 18.40 15.37 -26.66
N GLN A 131 19.45 16.02 -26.13
CA GLN A 131 20.83 15.59 -26.35
C GLN A 131 21.10 14.19 -25.80
N GLY A 132 21.43 13.25 -26.68
CA GLY A 132 21.74 11.85 -26.35
C GLY A 132 20.55 11.04 -25.85
N LYS A 133 19.32 11.58 -25.97
CA LYS A 133 18.10 10.98 -25.42
C LYS A 133 17.41 10.06 -26.42
N ARG A 134 16.78 9.00 -25.92
CA ARG A 134 15.82 8.15 -26.65
C ARG A 134 14.42 8.71 -26.48
N ILE A 135 13.71 8.97 -27.58
CA ILE A 135 12.41 9.62 -27.56
C ILE A 135 11.35 8.66 -28.11
N VAL A 136 10.15 8.73 -27.55
CA VAL A 136 8.95 8.13 -28.16
C VAL A 136 7.95 9.23 -28.50
N GLU A 137 7.53 9.29 -29.75
CA GLU A 137 6.49 10.18 -30.24
C GLU A 137 5.17 9.43 -30.35
N VAL A 138 4.16 9.83 -29.57
CA VAL A 138 2.81 9.29 -29.66
C VAL A 138 1.94 10.17 -30.55
N GLY A 139 1.26 9.56 -31.54
CA GLY A 139 0.58 10.27 -32.60
C GLY A 139 1.56 10.82 -33.63
N THR A 140 2.48 9.97 -34.12
CA THR A 140 3.56 10.41 -35.03
C THR A 140 3.04 10.89 -36.39
N GLY A 141 1.84 10.47 -36.80
CA GLY A 141 1.23 10.90 -38.05
C GLY A 141 2.15 10.64 -39.25
N SER A 142 2.54 11.70 -39.96
CA SER A 142 3.46 11.59 -41.11
C SER A 142 4.95 11.44 -40.75
N GLY A 143 5.30 11.41 -39.46
CA GLY A 143 6.69 11.33 -38.96
C GLY A 143 7.49 12.64 -38.99
N TRP A 144 6.86 13.77 -39.32
CA TRP A 144 7.60 15.00 -39.63
C TRP A 144 8.20 15.70 -38.39
N ILE A 145 7.58 15.57 -37.21
CA ILE A 145 8.15 16.06 -35.93
C ILE A 145 9.38 15.24 -35.56
N SER A 146 9.29 13.91 -35.64
CA SER A 146 10.43 13.00 -35.43
C SER A 146 11.60 13.34 -36.36
N LEU A 147 11.34 13.52 -37.65
CA LEU A 147 12.35 13.96 -38.63
C LEU A 147 12.94 15.33 -38.27
N LEU A 148 12.10 16.29 -37.91
CA LEU A 148 12.55 17.60 -37.45
C LEU A 148 13.54 17.47 -36.28
N LEU A 149 13.19 16.72 -35.25
CA LEU A 149 14.07 16.53 -34.09
C LEU A 149 15.42 15.93 -34.49
N LEU A 150 15.43 14.92 -35.36
CA LEU A 150 16.65 14.29 -35.86
C LEU A 150 17.52 15.25 -36.67
N PHE A 151 16.92 16.18 -37.39
CA PHE A 151 17.67 17.15 -38.19
C PHE A 151 18.21 18.34 -37.38
N VAL A 152 17.50 18.79 -36.34
CA VAL A 152 17.84 20.06 -35.65
C VAL A 152 18.23 19.91 -34.18
N THR A 153 18.26 18.68 -33.66
CA THR A 153 18.65 18.37 -32.27
C THR A 153 19.56 17.14 -32.20
N ASN A 154 20.38 17.03 -31.16
CA ASN A 154 21.26 15.87 -30.93
C ASN A 154 20.51 14.67 -30.30
N VAL A 155 19.31 14.38 -30.77
CA VAL A 155 18.53 13.21 -30.32
C VAL A 155 19.21 11.90 -30.77
N LYS A 156 19.24 10.89 -29.89
CA LYS A 156 19.91 9.62 -30.20
C LYS A 156 19.07 8.79 -31.18
N GLU A 157 17.80 8.63 -30.87
CA GLU A 157 16.83 7.87 -31.67
C GLU A 157 15.41 8.27 -31.29
N VAL A 158 14.47 8.04 -32.22
CA VAL A 158 13.05 8.33 -32.04
C VAL A 158 12.23 7.11 -32.46
N LEU A 159 11.27 6.72 -31.62
CA LEU A 159 10.23 5.74 -31.95
C LEU A 159 8.90 6.49 -32.14
N GLY A 160 8.38 6.55 -33.34
CA GLY A 160 7.05 7.06 -33.65
C GLY A 160 5.99 5.98 -33.45
N LEU A 161 4.90 6.31 -32.78
CA LEU A 161 3.77 5.41 -32.54
C LEU A 161 2.49 6.05 -33.06
N ASP A 162 1.68 5.27 -33.76
CA ASP A 162 0.35 5.68 -34.18
C ASP A 162 -0.61 4.49 -34.15
N LEU A 163 -1.87 4.73 -33.82
CA LEU A 163 -2.92 3.71 -33.92
C LEU A 163 -3.31 3.46 -35.39
N ASN A 164 -3.18 4.47 -36.25
CA ASN A 164 -3.50 4.35 -37.67
C ASN A 164 -2.34 3.68 -38.44
N PRO A 165 -2.52 2.47 -39.01
CA PRO A 165 -1.47 1.80 -39.77
C PRO A 165 -1.04 2.57 -41.03
N VAL A 166 -1.93 3.36 -41.64
CA VAL A 166 -1.60 4.19 -42.81
C VAL A 166 -0.62 5.31 -42.43
N ALA A 167 -0.81 5.92 -41.26
CA ALA A 167 0.10 6.94 -40.74
C ALA A 167 1.51 6.36 -40.51
N VAL A 168 1.60 5.16 -39.91
CA VAL A 168 2.87 4.46 -39.72
C VAL A 168 3.58 4.17 -41.05
N THR A 169 2.86 3.67 -42.06
CA THR A 169 3.45 3.48 -43.40
C THR A 169 3.96 4.80 -43.99
N MET A 170 3.20 5.88 -43.86
CA MET A 170 3.63 7.21 -44.36
C MET A 170 4.86 7.72 -43.60
N ALA A 171 4.90 7.58 -42.29
CA ALA A 171 6.06 7.93 -41.48
C ALA A 171 7.30 7.17 -41.94
N LYS A 172 7.23 5.85 -42.12
CA LYS A 172 8.35 5.03 -42.62
C LYS A 172 8.82 5.45 -44.01
N LEU A 173 7.91 5.66 -44.95
CA LEU A 173 8.27 6.13 -46.30
C LEU A 173 8.89 7.53 -46.27
N ASN A 174 8.36 8.44 -45.43
CA ASN A 174 8.93 9.77 -45.25
C ASN A 174 10.32 9.71 -44.60
N THR A 175 10.57 8.75 -43.71
CA THR A 175 11.91 8.48 -43.17
C THR A 175 12.89 8.13 -44.27
N TRP A 176 12.54 7.22 -45.18
CA TRP A 176 13.39 6.87 -46.32
C TRP A 176 13.57 8.05 -47.28
N LEU A 177 12.51 8.80 -47.57
CA LEU A 177 12.54 9.93 -48.50
C LEU A 177 13.47 11.07 -48.01
N ASN A 178 13.49 11.34 -46.70
CA ASN A 178 14.31 12.41 -46.12
C ASN A 178 15.64 11.90 -45.55
N GLY A 179 15.74 10.60 -45.27
CA GLY A 179 16.92 9.93 -44.71
C GLY A 179 17.89 9.40 -45.77
N THR A 180 17.59 9.58 -47.06
CA THR A 180 18.44 9.17 -48.18
C THR A 180 18.47 10.21 -49.28
N THR A 181 19.54 10.25 -50.06
CA THR A 181 19.60 10.98 -51.33
C THR A 181 19.10 10.09 -52.48
N ALA A 182 18.71 10.70 -53.61
CA ALA A 182 18.27 9.95 -54.80
C ALA A 182 19.32 8.96 -55.34
N ASP A 183 20.61 9.18 -55.04
CA ASP A 183 21.72 8.29 -55.40
C ASP A 183 21.91 7.12 -54.41
N GLY A 184 21.10 7.04 -53.36
CA GLY A 184 21.14 5.96 -52.36
C GLY A 184 22.15 6.17 -51.23
N ASN A 185 22.62 7.40 -50.98
CA ASN A 185 23.47 7.70 -49.82
C ASN A 185 22.60 8.07 -48.61
N TYR A 186 22.97 7.61 -47.42
CA TYR A 186 22.25 7.96 -46.19
C TYR A 186 22.49 9.41 -45.77
N VAL A 187 21.43 10.07 -45.35
CA VAL A 187 21.46 11.36 -44.68
C VAL A 187 21.61 11.11 -43.18
N LEU A 188 22.58 11.80 -42.58
CA LEU A 188 22.86 11.67 -41.15
C LEU A 188 21.98 12.64 -40.35
N SER A 189 21.52 12.18 -39.20
CA SER A 189 20.95 13.01 -38.15
C SER A 189 22.01 13.97 -37.60
N MET A 190 21.58 14.99 -36.87
CA MET A 190 22.51 15.93 -36.20
C MET A 190 23.42 15.22 -35.18
N ALA A 191 23.00 14.07 -34.64
CA ALA A 191 23.80 13.21 -33.77
C ALA A 191 24.83 12.34 -34.52
N GLY A 192 24.83 12.36 -35.87
CA GLY A 192 25.80 11.66 -36.72
C GLY A 192 25.38 10.26 -37.19
N GLU A 193 24.18 9.81 -36.84
CA GLU A 193 23.66 8.48 -37.23
C GLU A 193 22.74 8.55 -38.46
N PRO A 194 22.74 7.54 -39.36
CA PRO A 194 21.79 7.48 -40.48
C PRO A 194 20.33 7.55 -40.03
N ILE A 195 19.57 8.52 -40.53
CA ILE A 195 18.18 8.78 -40.09
C ILE A 195 17.29 7.54 -40.19
N VAL A 196 17.42 6.77 -41.27
CA VAL A 196 16.67 5.53 -41.50
C VAL A 196 16.92 4.43 -40.46
N LYS A 197 18.02 4.52 -39.70
CA LYS A 197 18.35 3.56 -38.62
C LYS A 197 17.88 4.02 -37.25
N VAL A 198 17.76 5.33 -37.04
CA VAL A 198 17.45 5.94 -35.73
C VAL A 198 16.04 6.48 -35.62
N PHE A 199 15.25 6.48 -36.71
CA PHE A 199 13.81 6.69 -36.66
C PHE A 199 13.07 5.40 -37.02
N GLN A 200 12.30 4.88 -36.07
CA GLN A 200 11.39 3.76 -36.29
C GLN A 200 9.96 4.26 -36.10
N ALA A 201 8.99 3.65 -36.79
CA ALA A 201 7.58 3.96 -36.60
C ALA A 201 6.79 2.65 -36.49
N GLU A 202 5.90 2.52 -35.52
CA GLU A 202 5.18 1.26 -35.26
C GLU A 202 3.70 1.49 -34.93
N VAL A 203 2.87 0.50 -35.28
CA VAL A 203 1.44 0.55 -34.96
C VAL A 203 1.25 0.22 -33.48
N SER A 204 0.69 1.14 -32.73
CA SER A 204 0.49 0.98 -31.28
C SER A 204 -0.67 1.82 -30.78
N ASP A 205 -1.48 1.25 -29.90
CA ASP A 205 -2.42 2.03 -29.08
C ASP A 205 -1.64 2.78 -27.99
N LEU A 206 -1.35 4.06 -28.25
CA LEU A 206 -0.47 4.88 -27.41
C LEU A 206 0.87 4.16 -27.16
N LEU A 207 1.26 3.95 -25.90
CA LEU A 207 2.52 3.34 -25.48
C LEU A 207 2.40 1.82 -25.23
N SER A 208 1.30 1.18 -25.62
CA SER A 208 1.03 -0.24 -25.31
C SER A 208 2.10 -1.19 -25.85
N MET A 209 2.58 -0.99 -27.09
CA MET A 209 3.63 -1.82 -27.67
C MET A 209 4.97 -1.70 -26.91
N PRO A 210 5.50 -0.49 -26.64
CA PRO A 210 6.70 -0.35 -25.83
C PRO A 210 6.56 -0.95 -24.43
N LEU A 211 5.39 -0.84 -23.80
CA LEU A 211 5.13 -1.46 -22.50
C LEU A 211 5.15 -2.98 -22.55
N ALA A 212 4.54 -3.58 -23.58
CA ALA A 212 4.55 -5.03 -23.78
C ALA A 212 5.96 -5.58 -24.05
N SER A 213 6.83 -4.78 -24.66
CA SER A 213 8.22 -5.15 -24.97
C SER A 213 9.24 -4.70 -23.92
N GLY A 214 8.81 -4.06 -22.82
CA GLY A 214 9.69 -3.59 -21.75
C GLY A 214 10.67 -2.49 -22.18
N GLN A 215 10.31 -1.69 -23.19
CA GLN A 215 11.15 -0.60 -23.68
C GLN A 215 11.02 0.66 -22.81
N HIS A 216 12.15 1.34 -22.60
CA HIS A 216 12.20 2.58 -21.83
C HIS A 216 12.77 3.77 -22.62
N PHE A 217 12.24 4.97 -22.36
CA PHE A 217 12.56 6.20 -23.07
C PHE A 217 12.86 7.34 -22.11
N ASP A 218 13.64 8.32 -22.55
CA ASP A 218 13.97 9.50 -21.76
C ASP A 218 12.92 10.61 -21.90
N HIS A 219 12.14 10.59 -22.98
CA HIS A 219 11.12 11.60 -23.24
C HIS A 219 9.95 10.99 -24.02
N VAL A 220 8.74 11.20 -23.52
CA VAL A 220 7.51 10.96 -24.28
C VAL A 220 7.04 12.29 -24.86
N ILE A 221 6.99 12.40 -26.17
CA ILE A 221 6.40 13.57 -26.85
C ILE A 221 5.12 13.15 -27.54
N GLY A 222 4.16 14.05 -27.72
CA GLY A 222 2.97 13.70 -28.46
C GLY A 222 2.12 14.87 -28.92
N CYS A 223 1.60 14.73 -30.13
CA CYS A 223 0.55 15.57 -30.70
C CYS A 223 -0.69 14.71 -30.89
N ILE A 224 -1.35 14.38 -29.78
CA ILE A 224 -2.49 13.45 -29.77
C ILE A 224 -3.79 14.29 -29.78
N PRO A 225 -4.80 13.91 -30.58
CA PRO A 225 -6.07 14.65 -30.62
C PRO A 225 -6.81 14.62 -29.27
N GLN A 226 -7.63 15.64 -29.05
CA GLN A 226 -8.62 15.63 -27.97
C GLN A 226 -9.92 15.06 -28.50
N VAL A 227 -10.36 13.96 -27.89
CA VAL A 227 -11.58 13.26 -28.27
C VAL A 227 -12.76 13.98 -27.63
N LEU A 228 -13.65 14.53 -28.45
CA LEU A 228 -14.78 15.32 -27.96
C LEU A 228 -16.05 14.48 -27.77
N HIS A 229 -16.13 13.25 -28.30
CA HIS A 229 -17.32 12.41 -28.24
C HIS A 229 -17.26 11.38 -27.10
N PRO A 230 -18.25 11.38 -26.17
CA PRO A 230 -18.27 10.44 -25.04
C PRO A 230 -18.73 9.01 -25.41
N ASN A 231 -19.46 8.83 -26.51
CA ASN A 231 -19.99 7.52 -26.94
C ASN A 231 -19.66 7.24 -28.41
N PRO A 232 -18.50 6.62 -28.72
CA PRO A 232 -18.24 6.11 -30.05
C PRO A 232 -19.18 4.94 -30.36
N VAL A 233 -19.55 4.78 -31.63
CA VAL A 233 -20.36 3.65 -32.10
C VAL A 233 -19.64 2.35 -31.74
N LYS A 234 -20.22 1.56 -30.83
CA LYS A 234 -19.76 0.21 -30.46
C LYS A 234 -19.94 -0.75 -31.64
N GLY A 235 -19.02 -0.73 -32.61
CA GLY A 235 -18.76 -1.86 -33.49
C GLY A 235 -17.63 -2.69 -32.88
N GLU A 236 -17.79 -4.00 -32.81
CA GLU A 236 -16.79 -4.95 -32.31
C GLU A 236 -15.47 -4.88 -33.12
N MET A 237 -14.59 -3.92 -32.82
CA MET A 237 -13.21 -3.95 -33.34
C MET A 237 -12.36 -4.86 -32.45
N ASN A 238 -12.42 -6.16 -32.72
CA ASN A 238 -11.51 -7.15 -32.16
C ASN A 238 -10.10 -6.94 -32.72
N PHE A 239 -9.25 -6.19 -32.02
CA PHE A 239 -7.80 -6.23 -32.22
C PHE A 239 -7.21 -7.43 -31.48
N GLY A 240 -7.61 -8.64 -31.90
CA GLY A 240 -7.16 -9.91 -31.35
C GLY A 240 -6.06 -10.52 -32.20
N THR A 241 -4.96 -10.89 -31.55
CA THR A 241 -3.87 -11.69 -32.12
C THR A 241 -4.37 -13.10 -32.50
N GLY A 242 -4.40 -13.42 -33.79
CA GLY A 242 -4.54 -14.79 -34.30
C GLY A 242 -5.97 -15.24 -34.62
N ASP A 243 -6.39 -15.06 -35.88
CA ASP A 243 -7.05 -16.04 -36.76
C ASP A 243 -7.52 -15.32 -38.03
N SER A 244 -7.01 -15.75 -39.18
CA SER A 244 -6.85 -14.94 -40.40
C SER A 244 -7.90 -15.16 -41.47
N GLU A 245 -9.20 -15.28 -41.15
CA GLU A 245 -10.17 -15.64 -42.20
C GLU A 245 -11.48 -14.85 -42.32
N ASN A 246 -11.76 -13.78 -41.57
CA ASN A 246 -12.85 -12.84 -41.92
C ASN A 246 -12.69 -11.46 -41.25
N GLN A 247 -11.87 -10.58 -41.82
CA GLN A 247 -11.83 -9.15 -41.46
C GLN A 247 -12.41 -8.33 -42.62
N GLU A 248 -13.49 -7.59 -42.38
CA GLU A 248 -13.93 -6.52 -43.28
C GLU A 248 -12.89 -5.39 -43.25
N ALA A 249 -12.47 -4.90 -44.42
CA ALA A 249 -11.51 -3.82 -44.53
C ALA A 249 -12.11 -2.50 -44.01
N LEU A 250 -11.39 -1.80 -43.13
CA LEU A 250 -11.78 -0.50 -42.58
C LEU A 250 -11.86 0.56 -43.69
N SER A 251 -12.93 1.36 -43.73
CA SER A 251 -13.06 2.43 -44.73
C SER A 251 -12.11 3.61 -44.46
N GLU A 252 -11.88 4.48 -45.45
CA GLU A 252 -11.06 5.71 -45.24
C GLU A 252 -11.60 6.58 -44.10
N LYS A 253 -12.92 6.60 -43.91
CA LYS A 253 -13.56 7.30 -42.80
C LYS A 253 -13.28 6.60 -41.47
N ASP A 254 -13.33 5.27 -41.42
CA ASP A 254 -13.00 4.52 -40.19
C ASP A 254 -11.53 4.67 -39.81
N LEU A 255 -10.62 4.73 -40.78
CA LEU A 255 -9.19 5.00 -40.56
C LEU A 255 -8.93 6.44 -40.09
N TYR A 256 -9.68 7.40 -40.62
CA TYR A 256 -9.68 8.78 -40.13
C TYR A 256 -10.25 8.88 -38.70
N ASP A 257 -11.35 8.19 -38.41
CA ASP A 257 -11.94 8.17 -37.07
C ASP A 257 -11.06 7.39 -36.07
N LEU A 258 -10.34 6.34 -36.51
CA LEU A 258 -9.27 5.68 -35.73
C LEU A 258 -8.09 6.61 -35.45
N SER A 259 -7.75 7.49 -36.39
CA SER A 259 -6.77 8.55 -36.14
C SER A 259 -7.26 9.56 -35.08
N ASN A 260 -8.56 9.53 -34.76
CA ASN A 260 -9.22 10.28 -33.69
C ASN A 260 -9.56 9.40 -32.45
N TYR A 261 -8.82 8.32 -32.15
CA TYR A 261 -8.74 7.64 -30.82
C TYR A 261 -10.00 7.67 -29.89
N CYS A 262 -11.17 7.21 -30.31
CA CYS A 262 -12.41 7.44 -29.54
C CYS A 262 -12.75 6.34 -28.50
N PHE A 263 -12.52 6.54 -27.18
CA PHE A 263 -13.05 5.66 -26.10
C PHE A 263 -13.22 6.38 -24.72
N GLU A 264 -14.29 6.07 -23.98
CA GLU A 264 -14.47 6.46 -22.55
C GLU A 264 -13.58 5.60 -21.63
N GLN A 265 -13.03 6.19 -20.56
CA GLN A 265 -12.12 5.48 -19.63
C GLN A 265 -12.66 5.31 -18.19
N GLY A 266 -13.79 5.93 -17.86
CA GLY A 266 -14.38 5.95 -16.52
C GLY A 266 -13.63 6.80 -15.50
N ILE A 267 -12.93 7.85 -15.92
CA ILE A 267 -12.08 8.74 -15.11
C ILE A 267 -12.60 10.18 -15.08
N LEU A 268 -12.10 10.99 -14.14
CA LEU A 268 -12.52 12.39 -13.99
C LEU A 268 -12.34 13.20 -15.29
N GLU A 269 -11.27 12.91 -16.03
CA GLU A 269 -10.93 13.58 -17.28
C GLU A 269 -11.88 13.27 -18.45
N ASP A 270 -12.71 12.22 -18.37
CA ASP A 270 -13.78 11.98 -19.35
C ASP A 270 -14.73 13.19 -19.43
N ARG A 271 -14.97 13.86 -18.29
CA ARG A 271 -15.84 15.05 -18.22
C ARG A 271 -15.31 16.23 -19.04
N PHE A 272 -14.01 16.25 -19.35
CA PHE A 272 -13.34 17.37 -20.00
C PHE A 272 -12.86 17.05 -21.43
N GLY A 273 -13.16 15.86 -21.96
CA GLY A 273 -12.62 15.42 -23.26
C GLY A 273 -11.09 15.20 -23.23
N LEU A 274 -10.55 14.83 -22.06
CA LEU A 274 -9.13 14.54 -21.85
C LEU A 274 -8.76 13.07 -21.60
N PRO A 275 -9.63 12.05 -21.76
CA PRO A 275 -9.33 10.71 -21.23
C PRO A 275 -8.18 10.00 -21.94
N LEU A 276 -8.01 10.27 -23.23
CA LEU A 276 -6.90 9.74 -24.01
C LEU A 276 -5.55 10.27 -23.52
N ILE A 277 -5.48 11.56 -23.21
CA ILE A 277 -4.27 12.23 -22.72
C ILE A 277 -3.92 11.72 -21.32
N ALA A 278 -4.94 11.61 -20.46
CA ALA A 278 -4.82 10.98 -19.16
C ALA A 278 -4.22 9.56 -19.24
N ARG A 279 -4.73 8.72 -20.14
CA ARG A 279 -4.20 7.36 -20.36
C ARG A 279 -2.76 7.37 -20.89
N ALA A 280 -2.42 8.29 -21.79
CA ALA A 280 -1.06 8.45 -22.29
C ALA A 280 -0.08 8.81 -21.18
N LEU A 281 -0.46 9.72 -20.27
CA LEU A 281 0.34 10.08 -19.09
C LEU A 281 0.50 8.88 -18.15
N GLU A 282 -0.56 8.12 -17.88
CA GLU A 282 -0.48 6.93 -17.03
C GLU A 282 0.42 5.83 -17.60
N GLN A 283 0.45 5.67 -18.92
CA GLN A 283 1.36 4.74 -19.59
C GLN A 283 2.80 5.26 -19.62
N ALA A 284 3.00 6.58 -19.77
CA ALA A 284 4.32 7.20 -19.78
C ALA A 284 5.09 6.93 -18.47
N GLN A 285 4.41 6.95 -17.32
CA GLN A 285 5.01 6.63 -16.01
C GLN A 285 5.72 5.25 -15.97
N LEU A 286 5.21 4.30 -16.76
CA LEU A 286 5.69 2.93 -16.79
C LEU A 286 6.90 2.74 -17.71
N CYS A 287 7.06 3.57 -18.75
CA CYS A 287 8.15 3.45 -19.72
C CYS A 287 9.21 4.57 -19.65
N LEU A 288 9.04 5.62 -18.84
CA LEU A 288 10.05 6.67 -18.71
C LEU A 288 11.28 6.20 -17.91
N ASN A 289 12.48 6.59 -18.34
CA ASN A 289 13.69 6.47 -17.52
C ASN A 289 13.65 7.47 -16.35
N PRO A 290 14.44 7.26 -15.27
CA PRO A 290 14.61 8.27 -14.23
C PRO A 290 15.11 9.61 -14.81
N GLY A 291 14.49 10.71 -14.42
CA GLY A 291 14.74 12.04 -15.02
C GLY A 291 14.08 12.22 -16.39
N GLY A 292 13.07 11.40 -16.66
CA GLY A 292 12.34 11.37 -17.92
C GLY A 292 11.18 12.36 -17.91
N ARG A 293 10.77 12.80 -19.09
CA ARG A 293 9.78 13.88 -19.20
C ARG A 293 8.72 13.63 -20.26
N VAL A 294 7.63 14.37 -20.15
CA VAL A 294 6.54 14.35 -21.11
C VAL A 294 6.37 15.73 -21.74
N THR A 295 6.26 15.84 -23.06
CA THR A 295 5.86 17.10 -23.72
C THR A 295 4.70 16.87 -24.67
N LEU A 296 3.56 17.50 -24.39
CA LEU A 296 2.34 17.35 -25.18
C LEU A 296 1.87 18.71 -25.70
N VAL A 297 1.32 18.72 -26.92
CA VAL A 297 0.47 19.82 -27.40
C VAL A 297 -1.00 19.46 -27.17
N LEU A 298 -1.74 20.37 -26.57
CA LEU A 298 -3.13 20.18 -26.16
C LEU A 298 -3.98 21.36 -26.60
N GLY A 299 -5.23 21.10 -26.98
CA GLY A 299 -6.22 22.16 -27.16
C GLY A 299 -6.62 22.76 -25.80
N GLY A 300 -6.59 24.07 -25.67
CA GLY A 300 -6.93 24.81 -24.45
C GLY A 300 -8.43 24.89 -24.15
N ARG A 301 -9.28 24.16 -24.90
CA ARG A 301 -10.74 24.15 -24.74
C ARG A 301 -11.17 23.78 -23.31
N PRO A 302 -10.60 22.76 -22.64
CA PRO A 302 -10.97 22.43 -21.25
C PRO A 302 -10.58 23.50 -20.21
N GLY A 303 -9.74 24.46 -20.60
CA GLY A 303 -9.13 25.43 -19.68
C GLY A 303 -7.85 24.91 -19.03
N ARG A 304 -6.95 25.83 -18.68
CA ARG A 304 -5.63 25.50 -18.13
C ARG A 304 -5.70 24.74 -16.80
N GLN A 305 -6.62 25.15 -15.92
CA GLN A 305 -6.78 24.52 -14.61
C GLN A 305 -7.12 23.03 -14.71
N ALA A 306 -8.00 22.64 -15.65
CA ALA A 306 -8.35 21.23 -15.86
C ALA A 306 -7.16 20.43 -16.41
N ILE A 307 -6.41 21.02 -17.35
CA ILE A 307 -5.22 20.39 -17.95
C ILE A 307 -4.11 20.22 -16.91
N GLU A 308 -3.77 21.28 -16.18
CA GLU A 308 -2.72 21.26 -15.15
C GLU A 308 -3.10 20.29 -14.02
N SER A 309 -4.36 20.28 -13.59
CA SER A 309 -4.85 19.31 -12.60
C SER A 309 -4.72 17.86 -13.07
N MET A 310 -4.94 17.56 -14.35
CA MET A 310 -4.74 16.21 -14.90
C MET A 310 -3.28 15.74 -14.77
N PHE A 311 -2.30 16.64 -14.97
CA PHE A 311 -0.88 16.36 -14.76
C PHE A 311 -0.58 16.16 -13.26
N ASP A 312 -1.02 17.08 -12.41
CA ASP A 312 -0.75 17.06 -10.96
C ASP A 312 -1.30 15.77 -10.32
N ARG A 313 -2.51 15.36 -10.69
CA ARG A 313 -3.17 14.12 -10.23
C ARG A 313 -2.37 12.87 -10.57
N ARG A 314 -1.57 12.90 -11.64
CA ARG A 314 -0.68 11.81 -12.11
C ARG A 314 0.76 12.02 -11.68
N GLY A 315 1.04 12.93 -10.75
CA GLY A 315 2.37 13.10 -10.18
C GLY A 315 3.35 13.74 -11.13
N TYR A 316 2.87 14.56 -12.06
CA TYR A 316 3.70 15.37 -12.94
C TYR A 316 3.64 16.84 -12.52
N GLU A 317 4.79 17.51 -12.48
CA GLU A 317 4.87 18.97 -12.41
C GLU A 317 4.89 19.53 -13.84
N SER A 318 3.78 20.16 -14.24
CA SER A 318 3.62 20.68 -15.60
C SER A 318 3.98 22.16 -15.71
N LYS A 319 4.56 22.53 -16.85
CA LYS A 319 4.95 23.89 -17.22
C LYS A 319 4.49 24.19 -18.63
N LEU A 320 3.71 25.25 -18.79
CA LEU A 320 3.36 25.78 -20.11
C LEU A 320 4.60 26.42 -20.75
N VAL A 321 5.12 25.80 -21.82
CA VAL A 321 6.34 26.28 -22.51
C VAL A 321 6.03 27.10 -23.76
N TRP A 322 4.86 26.88 -24.38
CA TRP A 322 4.43 27.63 -25.55
C TRP A 322 2.91 27.67 -25.68
N MET A 323 2.38 28.74 -26.27
CA MET A 323 0.95 28.87 -26.56
C MET A 323 0.74 29.61 -27.88
N ARG A 324 -0.26 29.18 -28.64
CA ARG A 324 -0.74 29.90 -29.83
C ARG A 324 -2.27 29.83 -29.92
N ARG A 325 -2.92 30.95 -30.17
CA ARG A 325 -4.36 30.97 -30.48
C ARG A 325 -4.60 30.73 -31.96
N ILE A 326 -5.45 29.76 -32.28
CA ILE A 326 -5.79 29.37 -33.65
C ILE A 326 -7.29 29.45 -33.88
N GLN A 327 -7.68 29.57 -35.15
CA GLN A 327 -9.08 29.49 -35.54
C GLN A 327 -9.56 28.04 -35.38
N GLN A 328 -10.77 27.87 -34.86
CA GLN A 328 -11.47 26.58 -34.84
C GLN A 328 -11.80 26.18 -36.28
N ALA A 329 -11.51 24.93 -36.66
CA ALA A 329 -11.87 24.43 -37.98
C ALA A 329 -13.40 24.36 -38.12
N ASP A 330 -13.91 24.74 -39.29
CA ASP A 330 -15.34 24.92 -39.56
C ASP A 330 -16.12 23.58 -39.57
N ASP A 331 -15.40 22.47 -39.74
CA ASP A 331 -15.90 21.09 -39.78
C ASP A 331 -15.89 20.38 -38.41
N THR A 332 -15.36 21.02 -37.36
CA THR A 332 -15.29 20.40 -36.03
C THR A 332 -16.67 20.37 -35.38
N ASP A 333 -17.18 19.18 -35.09
CA ASP A 333 -18.40 19.03 -34.27
C ASP A 333 -18.11 19.42 -32.81
N LEU A 334 -18.81 20.44 -32.32
CA LEU A 334 -18.74 20.92 -30.94
C LEU A 334 -19.99 20.55 -30.12
N ALA A 335 -20.97 19.85 -30.71
CA ALA A 335 -22.23 19.53 -30.04
C ALA A 335 -21.99 18.73 -28.75
N SER A 336 -21.07 17.77 -28.77
CA SER A 336 -20.72 16.96 -27.61
C SER A 336 -20.11 17.79 -26.47
N LEU A 337 -19.40 18.88 -26.77
CA LEU A 337 -18.90 19.80 -25.74
C LEU A 337 -20.04 20.59 -25.09
N VAL A 338 -21.06 20.96 -25.87
CA VAL A 338 -22.27 21.60 -25.33
C VAL A 338 -23.01 20.65 -24.39
N ASP A 339 -23.11 19.38 -24.76
CA ASP A 339 -23.72 18.35 -23.92
C ASP A 339 -22.94 18.20 -22.60
N LEU A 340 -21.61 18.13 -22.65
CA LEU A 340 -20.75 18.08 -21.46
C LEU A 340 -20.88 19.34 -20.58
N GLU A 341 -20.96 20.56 -21.16
CA GLU A 341 -21.24 21.79 -20.40
C GLU A 341 -22.57 21.68 -19.64
N ALA A 342 -23.61 21.18 -20.31
CA ALA A 342 -24.95 21.07 -19.74
C ALA A 342 -25.05 19.97 -18.67
N GLU A 343 -24.42 18.81 -18.91
CA GLU A 343 -24.49 17.64 -18.03
C GLU A 343 -23.68 17.83 -16.75
N HIS A 344 -22.49 18.43 -16.84
CA HIS A 344 -21.55 18.52 -15.72
C HIS A 344 -21.38 19.94 -15.16
N GLY A 345 -22.04 20.94 -15.75
CA GLY A 345 -21.93 22.34 -15.30
C GLY A 345 -20.53 22.93 -15.48
N ILE A 346 -19.75 22.39 -16.42
CA ILE A 346 -18.40 22.86 -16.73
C ILE A 346 -18.44 23.95 -17.82
N ARG A 347 -17.34 24.71 -17.96
CA ARG A 347 -17.20 25.74 -18.98
C ARG A 347 -16.00 25.45 -19.87
N PHE A 348 -16.23 25.25 -21.16
CA PHE A 348 -15.15 25.23 -22.15
C PHE A 348 -14.76 26.65 -22.57
N HIS A 349 -13.55 26.79 -23.06
CA HIS A 349 -12.90 28.06 -23.37
C HIS A 349 -12.73 28.23 -24.87
N PHE A 350 -13.58 29.07 -25.45
CA PHE A 350 -13.48 29.56 -26.83
C PHE A 350 -13.31 31.07 -26.86
N PHE A 351 -12.86 31.63 -27.98
CA PHE A 351 -12.59 33.06 -28.11
C PHE A 351 -13.20 33.60 -29.40
N MET A 352 -13.73 34.81 -29.36
CA MET A 352 -14.38 35.43 -30.52
C MET A 352 -13.37 36.00 -31.53
N SER A 353 -12.13 36.24 -31.10
CA SER A 353 -11.04 36.76 -31.93
C SER A 353 -9.68 36.32 -31.38
N ARG A 354 -8.61 36.53 -32.15
CA ARG A 354 -7.23 36.24 -31.69
C ARG A 354 -6.84 37.05 -30.45
N ASP A 355 -7.34 38.28 -30.33
CA ASP A 355 -6.97 39.21 -29.27
C ASP A 355 -7.97 39.22 -28.09
N SER A 356 -8.99 38.36 -28.11
CA SER A 356 -10.00 38.30 -27.05
C SER A 356 -9.39 37.87 -25.71
N GLU A 357 -9.49 38.71 -24.68
CA GLU A 357 -9.02 38.35 -23.33
C GLU A 357 -9.97 37.37 -22.61
N LEU A 358 -11.27 37.48 -22.88
CA LEU A 358 -12.31 36.68 -22.23
C LEU A 358 -12.78 35.55 -23.14
N SER A 359 -13.00 34.37 -22.55
CA SER A 359 -13.56 33.23 -23.24
C SER A 359 -15.09 33.23 -23.27
N VAL A 360 -15.67 32.54 -24.25
CA VAL A 360 -17.09 32.20 -24.37
C VAL A 360 -17.27 30.69 -24.22
N SER A 361 -18.48 30.25 -23.86
CA SER A 361 -18.82 28.83 -23.67
C SER A 361 -18.90 28.07 -24.99
N ALA A 362 -18.88 26.72 -24.95
CA ALA A 362 -19.12 25.88 -26.11
C ALA A 362 -20.49 26.18 -26.74
N ALA A 363 -21.53 26.32 -25.91
CA ALA A 363 -22.87 26.66 -26.40
C ALA A 363 -22.93 27.99 -27.16
N THR A 364 -22.08 28.95 -26.77
CA THR A 364 -21.96 30.25 -27.45
C THR A 364 -21.12 30.12 -28.72
N ALA A 365 -20.03 29.34 -28.68
CA ALA A 365 -19.19 29.05 -29.83
C ALA A 365 -19.99 28.40 -30.98
N VAL A 366 -20.82 27.39 -30.67
CA VAL A 366 -21.70 26.74 -31.66
C VAL A 366 -22.64 27.75 -32.32
N LYS A 367 -23.23 28.67 -31.54
CA LYS A 367 -24.10 29.73 -32.09
C LYS A 367 -23.34 30.71 -32.97
N LEU A 368 -22.10 31.03 -32.62
CA LEU A 368 -21.24 31.91 -33.43
C LEU A 368 -20.87 31.25 -34.76
N LEU A 369 -20.46 29.98 -34.75
CA LEU A 369 -20.16 29.20 -35.96
C LEU A 369 -21.40 29.06 -36.84
N ALA A 370 -22.57 28.73 -36.26
CA ALA A 370 -23.85 28.65 -36.99
C ALA A 370 -24.27 30.00 -37.63
N ALA A 371 -23.79 31.12 -37.07
CA ALA A 371 -23.99 32.46 -37.63
C ALA A 371 -22.90 32.89 -38.64
N GLY A 372 -22.02 31.97 -39.07
CA GLY A 372 -20.92 32.23 -39.99
C GLY A 372 -19.79 33.10 -39.40
N ARG A 373 -19.68 33.15 -38.06
CA ARG A 373 -18.61 33.89 -37.38
C ARG A 373 -17.48 32.95 -36.97
N GLN A 374 -16.25 33.43 -37.09
CA GLN A 374 -15.07 32.72 -36.64
C GLN A 374 -15.04 32.56 -35.12
N VAL A 375 -14.57 31.41 -34.68
CA VAL A 375 -14.27 31.10 -33.28
C VAL A 375 -12.82 30.64 -33.18
N PHE A 376 -12.18 30.91 -32.05
CA PHE A 376 -10.78 30.60 -31.80
C PHE A 376 -10.63 29.77 -30.52
N HIS A 377 -9.56 28.99 -30.44
CA HIS A 377 -9.14 28.30 -29.23
C HIS A 377 -7.61 28.35 -29.10
N ASP A 378 -7.11 28.13 -27.88
CA ASP A 378 -5.67 28.10 -27.63
C ASP A 378 -5.10 26.71 -27.92
N LEU A 379 -3.88 26.64 -28.43
CA LEU A 379 -3.03 25.46 -28.42
C LEU A 379 -1.95 25.69 -27.37
N LEU A 380 -1.78 24.71 -26.49
CA LEU A 380 -0.92 24.79 -25.32
C LEU A 380 0.11 23.68 -25.41
N VAL A 381 1.39 24.03 -25.39
CA VAL A 381 2.48 23.05 -25.27
C VAL A 381 2.92 23.00 -23.82
N TYR A 382 2.62 21.88 -23.17
CA TYR A 382 3.05 21.60 -21.81
C TYR A 382 4.26 20.67 -21.84
N GLN A 383 5.28 21.02 -21.07
CA GLN A 383 6.33 20.11 -20.65
C GLN A 383 6.04 19.71 -19.20
N ALA A 384 6.19 18.45 -18.87
CA ALA A 384 5.95 17.94 -17.54
C ALA A 384 7.09 17.02 -17.11
N ASP A 385 7.66 17.31 -15.95
CA ASP A 385 8.67 16.48 -15.29
C ASP A 385 8.00 15.75 -14.11
N THR A 386 8.53 14.61 -13.69
CA THR A 386 7.89 13.82 -12.63
C THR A 386 8.13 14.45 -11.27
N ARG A 387 7.08 14.59 -10.47
CA ARG A 387 7.19 15.03 -9.09
C ARG A 387 7.77 13.89 -8.24
N PHE A 388 8.77 14.17 -7.41
CA PHE A 388 9.41 13.16 -6.54
C PHE A 388 9.85 11.91 -7.33
N GLU A 389 10.69 12.14 -8.34
CA GLU A 389 10.84 11.26 -9.50
C GLU A 389 11.42 9.84 -9.26
N PRO A 390 12.19 9.50 -8.20
CA PRO A 390 12.36 8.08 -7.89
C PRO A 390 11.09 7.46 -7.32
N GLU A 391 10.43 8.14 -6.39
CA GLU A 391 9.42 7.52 -5.53
C GLU A 391 8.06 7.38 -6.22
N VAL A 392 7.59 8.38 -6.98
CA VAL A 392 6.31 8.28 -7.72
C VAL A 392 6.37 7.17 -8.75
N PHE A 393 7.39 7.16 -9.60
CA PHE A 393 7.53 6.13 -10.62
C PHE A 393 7.73 4.74 -10.03
N ALA A 394 8.56 4.60 -9.00
CA ALA A 394 8.71 3.32 -8.30
C ALA A 394 7.37 2.85 -7.74
N PHE A 395 6.60 3.73 -7.07
CA PHE A 395 5.30 3.38 -6.52
C PHE A 395 4.31 2.93 -7.62
N VAL A 396 4.18 3.69 -8.69
CA VAL A 396 3.28 3.36 -9.83
C VAL A 396 3.67 2.01 -10.45
N ARG A 397 4.96 1.75 -10.64
CA ARG A 397 5.46 0.49 -11.21
C ARG A 397 5.25 -0.69 -10.27
N ASN A 398 5.46 -0.50 -8.96
CA ASN A 398 5.18 -1.53 -7.96
C ASN A 398 3.69 -1.90 -7.99
N LEU A 399 2.78 -0.93 -8.03
CA LEU A 399 1.34 -1.19 -8.16
C LEU A 399 1.00 -1.99 -9.43
N ASN A 400 1.66 -1.68 -10.55
CA ASN A 400 1.48 -2.42 -11.81
C ASN A 400 1.98 -3.88 -11.68
N HIS A 401 3.16 -4.09 -11.11
CA HIS A 401 3.69 -5.44 -10.86
C HIS A 401 2.81 -6.26 -9.90
N MET A 402 2.18 -5.60 -8.93
CA MET A 402 1.24 -6.21 -7.99
C MET A 402 -0.15 -6.47 -8.58
N LYS A 403 -0.41 -6.07 -9.84
CA LYS A 403 -1.73 -6.13 -10.50
C LYS A 403 -2.81 -5.37 -9.74
N LEU A 404 -2.46 -4.18 -9.24
CA LEU A 404 -3.33 -3.27 -8.51
C LEU A 404 -3.74 -2.07 -9.38
N GLU A 405 -4.10 -2.30 -10.64
CA GLU A 405 -4.42 -1.23 -11.59
C GLU A 405 -5.64 -0.42 -11.17
N SER A 406 -6.59 -1.05 -10.46
CA SER A 406 -7.75 -0.37 -9.89
C SER A 406 -7.36 0.69 -8.87
N LEU A 407 -6.40 0.40 -7.98
CA LEU A 407 -5.88 1.39 -7.04
C LEU A 407 -5.14 2.51 -7.78
N ARG A 408 -4.34 2.17 -8.79
CA ARG A 408 -3.60 3.14 -9.60
C ARG A 408 -4.52 4.17 -10.26
N LYS A 409 -5.68 3.75 -10.78
CA LYS A 409 -6.68 4.65 -11.41
C LYS A 409 -7.34 5.60 -10.41
N GLU A 410 -7.40 5.24 -9.14
CA GLU A 410 -7.96 6.08 -8.07
C GLU A 410 -6.95 7.09 -7.52
N LEU A 411 -5.65 6.98 -7.86
CA LEU A 411 -4.59 7.82 -7.30
C LEU A 411 -4.74 9.30 -7.70
N ASP A 412 -4.52 10.16 -6.72
CA ASP A 412 -4.42 11.61 -6.89
C ASP A 412 -3.14 12.10 -6.20
N PHE A 413 -2.05 12.14 -6.96
CA PHE A 413 -0.74 12.56 -6.46
C PHE A 413 -0.67 14.04 -6.06
N SER A 414 -1.63 14.87 -6.47
CA SER A 414 -1.66 16.30 -6.12
C SER A 414 -1.77 16.51 -4.61
N ARG A 415 -2.37 15.55 -3.89
CA ARG A 415 -2.61 15.60 -2.44
C ARG A 415 -1.47 14.99 -1.62
N LEU A 416 -0.49 14.38 -2.26
CA LEU A 416 0.53 13.59 -1.58
C LEU A 416 1.82 14.40 -1.43
N GLY A 417 2.33 14.45 -0.20
CA GLY A 417 3.65 15.03 0.12
C GLY A 417 4.78 14.04 -0.14
N HIS A 418 6.02 14.54 -0.16
CA HIS A 418 7.22 13.73 -0.43
C HIS A 418 7.36 12.54 0.54
N GLU A 419 7.25 12.78 1.85
CA GLU A 419 7.39 11.73 2.88
C GLU A 419 6.36 10.61 2.70
N LYS A 420 5.11 10.96 2.39
CA LYS A 420 4.04 9.99 2.14
C LYS A 420 4.30 9.15 0.89
N ILE A 421 4.77 9.77 -0.20
CA ILE A 421 5.12 9.06 -1.43
C ILE A 421 6.36 8.17 -1.25
N SER A 422 7.39 8.66 -0.54
CA SER A 422 8.56 7.86 -0.16
C SER A 422 8.14 6.61 0.63
N PHE A 423 7.30 6.79 1.65
CA PHE A 423 6.76 5.68 2.44
C PHE A 423 5.96 4.69 1.58
N LEU A 424 5.03 5.16 0.74
CA LEU A 424 4.22 4.30 -0.14
C LEU A 424 5.08 3.53 -1.16
N SER A 425 6.11 4.17 -1.71
CA SER A 425 7.07 3.52 -2.61
C SER A 425 7.82 2.39 -1.90
N ARG A 426 8.36 2.63 -0.71
CA ARG A 426 9.07 1.62 0.09
C ARG A 426 8.12 0.51 0.56
N LEU A 427 6.89 0.85 0.98
CA LEU A 427 5.86 -0.10 1.40
C LEU A 427 5.45 -1.03 0.26
N SER A 428 5.13 -0.47 -0.90
CA SER A 428 4.78 -1.26 -2.09
C SER A 428 5.92 -2.15 -2.54
N ARG A 429 7.19 -1.70 -2.43
CA ARG A 429 8.36 -2.53 -2.73
C ARG A 429 8.50 -3.70 -1.75
N SER A 430 8.42 -3.43 -0.45
CA SER A 430 8.49 -4.47 0.58
C SER A 430 7.41 -5.53 0.39
N LEU A 431 6.18 -5.13 0.06
CA LEU A 431 5.05 -6.03 -0.20
C LEU A 431 5.16 -6.76 -1.55
N LEU A 432 5.89 -6.21 -2.52
CA LEU A 432 6.19 -6.88 -3.80
C LEU A 432 7.20 -8.01 -3.59
N ASP A 433 8.22 -7.79 -2.75
CA ASP A 433 9.27 -8.77 -2.46
C ASP A 433 8.73 -9.94 -1.61
N VAL A 434 8.01 -9.63 -0.54
CA VAL A 434 7.40 -10.61 0.35
C VAL A 434 5.99 -10.15 0.74
N LYS A 435 4.96 -10.84 0.26
CA LYS A 435 3.55 -10.54 0.57
C LYS A 435 3.13 -10.98 1.98
N THR A 436 4.02 -10.91 2.99
CA THR A 436 3.70 -11.25 4.38
C THR A 436 3.65 -10.00 5.23
N ILE A 437 2.91 -10.07 6.34
CA ILE A 437 2.88 -9.01 7.35
C ILE A 437 3.32 -9.67 8.67
N PRO A 438 4.64 -9.71 8.94
CA PRO A 438 5.19 -10.51 10.02
C PRO A 438 4.73 -10.01 11.39
N TYR A 439 4.80 -10.88 12.40
CA TYR A 439 4.52 -10.51 13.80
C TYR A 439 5.77 -9.86 14.40
N PRO A 440 5.72 -8.55 14.69
CA PRO A 440 6.87 -7.88 15.26
C PRO A 440 7.06 -8.24 16.72
N HIS A 441 8.26 -8.12 17.26
CA HIS A 441 8.52 -8.35 18.68
C HIS A 441 7.66 -7.43 19.57
N GLU A 442 7.19 -7.93 20.73
CA GLU A 442 6.45 -7.16 21.75
C GLU A 442 7.15 -5.88 22.24
N ARG A 443 8.49 -5.88 22.22
CA ARG A 443 9.38 -4.76 22.58
C ARG A 443 9.68 -3.81 21.41
N GLY A 444 9.16 -4.12 20.23
CA GLY A 444 9.55 -3.53 18.97
C GLY A 444 10.74 -4.25 18.33
N ASP A 445 10.71 -4.31 17.00
CA ASP A 445 11.71 -5.03 16.22
C ASP A 445 13.12 -4.47 16.43
N LEU A 446 14.12 -5.33 16.22
CA LEU A 446 15.51 -4.94 16.37
C LEU A 446 15.88 -3.79 15.41
N SER A 447 15.31 -3.75 14.20
CA SER A 447 15.59 -2.71 13.20
C SER A 447 15.18 -1.32 13.70
N ILE A 448 13.96 -1.15 14.19
CA ILE A 448 13.46 0.12 14.72
C ILE A 448 14.22 0.53 16.00
N ARG A 449 14.54 -0.42 16.88
CA ARG A 449 15.37 -0.11 18.07
C ARG A 449 16.77 0.32 17.68
N ALA A 450 17.40 -0.35 16.70
CA ALA A 450 18.73 -0.01 16.23
C ALA A 450 18.77 1.37 15.57
N ILE A 451 17.77 1.74 14.78
CA ILE A 451 17.76 3.03 14.10
C ILE A 451 17.48 4.20 15.06
N ILE A 452 16.60 4.00 16.05
CA ILE A 452 16.37 4.97 17.13
C ILE A 452 17.65 5.13 17.95
N ALA A 453 18.32 4.03 18.33
CA ALA A 453 19.61 4.12 19.01
C ALA A 453 20.63 4.90 18.18
N ARG A 454 20.74 4.63 16.87
CA ARG A 454 21.63 5.36 15.95
C ARG A 454 21.33 6.86 15.93
N TYR A 455 20.05 7.23 15.88
CA TYR A 455 19.61 8.63 15.96
C TYR A 455 20.01 9.29 17.29
N LEU A 456 19.74 8.62 18.43
CA LEU A 456 20.05 9.14 19.76
C LEU A 456 21.56 9.35 19.95
N ASN A 457 22.38 8.39 19.52
CA ASN A 457 23.84 8.49 19.59
C ASN A 457 24.39 9.56 18.64
N GLY A 458 23.95 9.57 17.38
CA GLY A 458 24.52 10.43 16.34
C GLY A 458 24.06 11.89 16.40
N PHE A 459 22.79 12.12 16.72
CA PHE A 459 22.15 13.42 16.59
C PHE A 459 21.83 14.10 17.93
N CYS A 460 21.49 13.30 18.93
CA CYS A 460 21.19 13.76 20.29
C CYS A 460 22.39 13.65 21.24
N TYR A 461 23.45 12.94 20.85
CA TYR A 461 24.62 12.65 21.70
C TYR A 461 24.27 11.93 23.01
N TYR A 462 23.23 11.10 22.99
CA TYR A 462 22.83 10.27 24.12
C TYR A 462 23.31 8.83 23.88
N PRO A 463 24.29 8.32 24.66
CA PRO A 463 24.82 6.98 24.48
C PRO A 463 23.79 5.93 24.90
N ILE A 464 23.39 5.06 23.96
CA ILE A 464 22.42 3.98 24.21
C ILE A 464 22.54 2.86 23.18
N THR A 465 22.22 1.64 23.58
CA THR A 465 22.16 0.47 22.69
C THR A 465 20.73 0.07 22.35
N ALA A 466 20.54 -0.66 21.26
CA ALA A 466 19.22 -1.19 20.88
C ALA A 466 18.63 -2.11 21.96
N SER A 467 19.46 -2.82 22.72
CA SER A 467 19.08 -3.69 23.84
C SER A 467 18.64 -2.94 25.09
N GLU A 468 18.78 -1.63 25.15
CA GLU A 468 18.27 -0.77 26.25
C GLU A 468 16.93 -0.08 25.89
N LEU A 469 16.56 -0.04 24.60
CA LEU A 469 15.33 0.61 24.15
C LEU A 469 14.13 -0.33 24.22
N PHE A 470 13.01 0.14 24.79
CA PHE A 470 11.72 -0.53 24.71
C PHE A 470 10.78 0.34 23.89
N ILE A 471 10.17 -0.23 22.86
CA ILE A 471 9.19 0.45 22.00
C ILE A 471 7.79 -0.08 22.34
N ALA A 472 6.82 0.81 22.49
CA ALA A 472 5.42 0.49 22.76
C ALA A 472 4.50 1.15 21.70
N PRO A 473 3.29 0.61 21.47
CA PRO A 473 2.39 1.12 20.44
C PRO A 473 1.77 2.49 20.76
N SER A 474 1.76 2.89 22.03
CA SER A 474 1.36 4.24 22.44
C SER A 474 1.94 4.57 23.81
N ARG A 475 1.96 5.85 24.13
CA ARG A 475 2.33 6.38 25.43
C ARG A 475 1.39 5.92 26.54
N SER A 476 0.09 5.83 26.28
CA SER A 476 -0.90 5.41 27.28
C SER A 476 -0.66 3.95 27.69
N GLU A 477 -0.38 3.08 26.73
CA GLU A 477 -0.09 1.66 26.97
C GLU A 477 1.24 1.49 27.71
N LEU A 478 2.28 2.24 27.30
CA LEU A 478 3.57 2.24 27.96
C LEU A 478 3.48 2.69 29.42
N VAL A 479 2.74 3.77 29.69
CA VAL A 479 2.52 4.27 31.05
C VAL A 479 1.67 3.30 31.87
N ASP A 480 0.63 2.66 31.32
CA ASP A 480 -0.16 1.65 32.04
C ASP A 480 0.73 0.52 32.56
N MET A 481 1.63 -0.01 31.71
CA MET A 481 2.60 -1.03 32.11
C MET A 481 3.53 -0.53 33.23
N ILE A 482 4.08 0.68 33.09
CA ILE A 482 4.97 1.25 34.11
C ILE A 482 4.24 1.43 35.44
N LEU A 483 3.03 1.99 35.45
CA LEU A 483 2.26 2.19 36.68
C LEU A 483 1.97 0.88 37.40
N ARG A 484 1.61 -0.19 36.67
CA ARG A 484 1.44 -1.54 37.26
C ARG A 484 2.74 -2.10 37.84
N MET A 485 3.88 -1.72 37.29
CA MET A 485 5.20 -2.15 37.75
C MET A 485 5.72 -1.40 38.96
N VAL A 486 5.39 -0.10 39.12
CA VAL A 486 6.05 0.76 40.11
C VAL A 486 5.13 1.34 41.18
N ALA A 487 3.81 1.23 41.00
CA ALA A 487 2.81 1.77 41.91
C ALA A 487 1.75 0.73 42.29
N SER A 488 1.21 0.87 43.50
CA SER A 488 0.12 0.08 44.05
C SER A 488 -1.15 0.91 44.18
N SER A 489 -2.32 0.25 44.16
CA SER A 489 -3.60 0.95 44.34
C SER A 489 -3.63 1.75 45.65
N GLY A 490 -4.15 2.97 45.57
CA GLY A 490 -4.21 3.94 46.68
C GLY A 490 -2.97 4.83 46.81
N GLU A 491 -1.88 4.53 46.09
CA GLU A 491 -0.73 5.44 46.02
C GLU A 491 -1.05 6.68 45.17
N ARG A 492 -0.38 7.79 45.47
CA ARG A 492 -0.62 9.08 44.83
C ARG A 492 0.16 9.24 43.52
N ILE A 493 -0.43 9.89 42.54
CA ILE A 493 0.20 10.30 41.29
C ILE A 493 -0.05 11.78 41.02
N LEU A 494 0.99 12.49 40.60
CA LEU A 494 0.91 13.87 40.14
C LEU A 494 1.00 13.92 38.61
N LEU A 495 -0.01 14.50 37.96
CA LEU A 495 -0.02 14.79 36.53
C LEU A 495 0.07 16.30 36.27
N SER A 496 0.69 16.70 35.16
CA SER A 496 0.52 18.06 34.63
C SER A 496 -0.71 18.13 33.71
N SER A 497 -1.31 19.32 33.63
CA SER A 497 -2.55 19.55 32.87
C SER A 497 -2.45 19.17 31.39
N SER A 498 -1.30 19.37 30.76
CA SER A 498 -1.03 19.03 29.35
C SER A 498 -1.11 17.55 29.02
N VAL A 499 -0.87 16.67 30.01
CA VAL A 499 -0.84 15.21 29.81
C VAL A 499 -2.00 14.49 30.47
N ALA A 500 -2.84 15.21 31.23
CA ALA A 500 -4.00 14.65 31.92
C ALA A 500 -4.96 13.93 30.95
N SER A 501 -5.22 14.48 29.76
CA SER A 501 -6.10 13.86 28.77
C SER A 501 -5.61 12.50 28.26
N VAL A 502 -4.32 12.20 28.40
CA VAL A 502 -3.72 10.92 28.00
C VAL A 502 -3.69 9.94 29.18
N TYR A 503 -3.36 10.42 30.38
CA TYR A 503 -2.99 9.54 31.50
C TYR A 503 -3.97 9.51 32.68
N GLU A 504 -4.93 10.43 32.76
CA GLU A 504 -5.92 10.45 33.86
C GLU A 504 -6.67 9.12 33.94
N ARG A 505 -7.16 8.62 32.80
CA ARG A 505 -7.85 7.33 32.75
C ARG A 505 -6.93 6.18 33.16
N VAL A 506 -5.68 6.20 32.68
CA VAL A 506 -4.68 5.17 32.98
C VAL A 506 -4.38 5.13 34.48
N ALA A 507 -4.20 6.29 35.12
CA ALA A 507 -4.01 6.41 36.57
C ALA A 507 -5.21 5.87 37.36
N LEU A 508 -6.43 6.27 36.98
CA LEU A 508 -7.66 5.84 37.64
C LEU A 508 -7.91 4.33 37.46
N ASP A 509 -7.61 3.76 36.29
CA ASP A 509 -7.73 2.32 36.01
C ASP A 509 -6.75 1.49 36.84
N ASN A 510 -5.61 2.07 37.24
CA ASN A 510 -4.65 1.47 38.18
C ASN A 510 -5.00 1.76 39.65
N GLY A 511 -6.11 2.46 39.90
CA GLY A 511 -6.61 2.77 41.25
C GLY A 511 -5.72 3.72 42.03
N LEU A 512 -5.04 4.66 41.35
CA LEU A 512 -4.16 5.66 41.97
C LEU A 512 -4.95 6.91 42.41
N ASP A 513 -4.46 7.57 43.46
CA ASP A 513 -4.99 8.86 43.95
C ASP A 513 -4.39 10.02 43.14
N LEU A 514 -5.18 10.56 42.22
CA LEU A 514 -4.74 11.50 41.20
C LEU A 514 -4.78 12.96 41.69
N THR A 515 -3.67 13.67 41.54
CA THR A 515 -3.60 15.13 41.60
C THR A 515 -3.17 15.68 40.23
N VAL A 516 -3.84 16.72 39.75
CA VAL A 516 -3.49 17.42 38.50
C VAL A 516 -3.03 18.85 38.81
N GLY A 517 -1.79 19.17 38.42
CA GLY A 517 -1.21 20.51 38.51
C GLY A 517 -1.15 21.23 37.15
N ASN A 518 -0.83 22.52 37.17
CA ASN A 518 -0.56 23.28 35.94
C ASN A 518 0.77 22.84 35.30
N ASP A 519 1.08 23.35 34.10
CA ASP A 519 2.31 22.95 33.39
C ASP A 519 3.55 23.78 33.76
N ASP A 520 3.49 24.67 34.76
CA ASP A 520 4.67 25.43 35.20
C ASP A 520 5.57 24.58 36.10
N LEU A 521 6.85 24.45 35.74
CA LEU A 521 7.81 23.64 36.49
C LEU A 521 7.94 24.06 37.98
N SER A 522 7.83 25.34 38.31
CA SER A 522 7.97 25.79 39.71
C SER A 522 6.76 25.36 40.53
N GLU A 523 5.56 25.55 39.98
CA GLU A 523 4.31 25.10 40.61
C GLU A 523 4.26 23.57 40.75
N LEU A 524 4.70 22.84 39.72
CA LEU A 524 4.77 21.38 39.76
C LEU A 524 5.72 20.87 40.85
N ASN A 525 6.86 21.52 41.04
CA ASN A 525 7.80 21.16 42.10
C ASN A 525 7.22 21.43 43.49
N GLU A 526 6.51 22.56 43.67
CA GLU A 526 5.81 22.85 44.94
C GLU A 526 4.70 21.83 45.23
N LEU A 527 3.95 21.42 44.20
CA LEU A 527 2.93 20.38 44.32
C LEU A 527 3.54 19.01 44.62
N ASP A 528 4.64 18.66 43.98
CA ASP A 528 5.39 17.43 44.26
C ASP A 528 5.82 17.37 45.74
N ASP A 529 6.40 18.45 46.26
CA ASP A 529 6.77 18.56 47.68
C ASP A 529 5.56 18.42 48.62
N LEU A 530 4.42 19.03 48.27
CA LEU A 530 3.21 19.05 49.10
C LEU A 530 2.45 17.72 49.10
N VAL A 531 2.26 17.14 47.92
CA VAL A 531 1.44 15.93 47.70
C VAL A 531 2.22 14.67 48.09
N ALA A 532 3.54 14.71 47.90
CA ALA A 532 4.44 13.56 48.03
C ALA A 532 3.94 12.34 47.25
N PRO A 533 3.78 12.45 45.92
CA PRO A 533 3.29 11.35 45.09
C PRO A 533 4.32 10.23 44.95
N LYS A 534 3.84 9.00 44.71
CA LYS A 534 4.73 7.89 44.34
C LYS A 534 5.30 8.06 42.93
N VAL A 535 4.48 8.62 42.03
CA VAL A 535 4.81 8.85 40.62
C VAL A 535 4.49 10.30 40.25
N VAL A 536 5.44 10.98 39.62
CA VAL A 536 5.30 12.31 39.03
C VAL A 536 5.37 12.12 37.52
N LEU A 537 4.25 12.28 36.81
CA LEU A 537 4.17 12.14 35.36
C LEU A 537 3.75 13.48 34.74
N ILE A 538 4.72 14.23 34.22
CA ILE A 538 4.55 15.64 33.86
C ILE A 538 5.16 15.97 32.50
N SER A 539 4.63 17.00 31.85
CA SER A 539 5.23 17.66 30.70
C SER A 539 5.31 19.17 30.96
N PRO A 540 6.38 19.65 31.63
CA PRO A 540 6.53 21.06 31.96
C PRO A 540 6.61 21.92 30.71
N ARG A 541 5.87 23.04 30.68
CA ARG A 541 5.85 23.99 29.56
C ARG A 541 7.25 24.51 29.19
N GLN A 542 8.15 24.57 30.18
CA GLN A 542 9.55 24.94 30.01
C GLN A 542 10.34 24.02 29.05
N LEU A 543 9.84 22.81 28.77
CA LEU A 543 10.47 21.89 27.80
C LEU A 543 10.15 22.23 26.34
N LEU A 544 9.13 23.05 26.05
CA LEU A 544 8.88 23.55 24.69
C LEU A 544 10.04 24.43 24.18
N ASN A 545 10.75 25.08 25.10
CA ASN A 545 11.99 25.83 24.83
C ASN A 545 12.98 25.52 25.96
N PRO A 546 13.60 24.32 25.94
CA PRO A 546 14.33 23.81 27.08
C PRO A 546 15.63 24.62 27.26
N SER A 547 16.01 24.86 28.51
CA SER A 547 17.28 25.47 28.89
C SER A 547 18.05 24.56 29.84
N PRO A 548 19.39 24.65 29.89
CA PRO A 548 20.18 23.87 30.85
C PRO A 548 19.74 24.07 32.30
N ILE A 549 19.25 25.27 32.65
CA ILE A 549 18.80 25.60 34.00
C ILE A 549 17.52 24.82 34.35
N ASN A 550 16.53 24.83 33.47
CA ASN A 550 15.26 24.14 33.71
C ASN A 550 15.46 22.62 33.77
N PHE A 551 16.30 22.08 32.88
CA PHE A 551 16.61 20.65 32.89
C PHE A 551 17.34 20.22 34.17
N LYS A 552 18.28 21.05 34.65
CA LYS A 552 18.95 20.84 35.94
C LYS A 552 17.99 20.88 37.11
N ALA A 553 17.01 21.78 37.10
CA ALA A 553 15.99 21.86 38.15
C ALA A 553 15.16 20.57 38.24
N ILE A 554 14.74 20.02 37.10
CA ILE A 554 14.03 18.71 37.05
C ILE A 554 14.93 17.60 37.63
N CYS A 555 16.19 17.53 37.21
CA CYS A 555 17.14 16.54 37.74
C CYS A 555 17.43 16.73 39.23
N GLN A 556 17.44 17.97 39.74
CA GLN A 556 17.64 18.26 41.16
C GLN A 556 16.44 17.79 41.98
N GLN A 557 15.22 18.04 41.51
CA GLN A 557 14.01 17.59 42.19
C GLN A 557 13.94 16.06 42.29
N ALA A 558 14.22 15.35 41.20
CA ALA A 558 14.27 13.89 41.25
C ALA A 558 15.32 13.34 42.23
N ARG A 559 16.46 14.03 42.41
CA ARG A 559 17.48 13.63 43.41
C ARG A 559 17.06 13.95 44.85
N LEU A 560 16.21 14.96 45.07
CA LEU A 560 15.70 15.29 46.40
C LEU A 560 14.75 14.22 46.93
N HIS A 561 14.02 13.55 46.03
CA HIS A 561 13.02 12.53 46.36
C HIS A 561 13.32 11.19 45.69
N PRO A 562 14.38 10.47 46.12
CA PRO A 562 14.79 9.20 45.52
C PRO A 562 13.77 8.07 45.70
N ASP A 563 12.74 8.23 46.54
CA ASP A 563 11.66 7.28 46.76
C ASP A 563 10.54 7.34 45.70
N ARG A 564 10.55 8.37 44.84
CA ARG A 564 9.53 8.67 43.83
C ARG A 564 10.05 8.41 42.42
N TRP A 565 9.15 8.10 41.49
CA TRP A 565 9.46 7.99 40.06
C TRP A 565 9.04 9.24 39.31
N TYR A 566 9.93 9.80 38.49
CA TYR A 566 9.67 10.96 37.64
C TYR A 566 9.61 10.50 36.18
N LEU A 567 8.44 10.56 35.56
CA LEU A 567 8.25 10.36 34.14
C LEU A 567 8.03 11.71 33.48
N ILE A 568 8.99 12.14 32.67
CA ILE A 568 8.92 13.41 31.94
C ILE A 568 8.50 13.11 30.51
N ASP A 569 7.26 13.44 30.17
CA ASP A 569 6.75 13.33 28.80
C ASP A 569 7.21 14.55 27.98
N ASP A 570 8.14 14.35 27.05
CA ASP A 570 8.64 15.38 26.12
C ASP A 570 8.22 15.11 24.67
N SER A 571 7.09 14.42 24.49
CA SER A 571 6.57 14.02 23.18
C SER A 571 6.21 15.21 22.29
N GLU A 572 5.68 16.28 22.89
CA GLU A 572 5.37 17.53 22.18
C GLU A 572 6.63 18.21 21.62
N SER A 573 7.81 17.97 22.19
CA SER A 573 9.06 18.53 21.67
C SER A 573 9.75 17.62 20.65
N PHE A 574 9.18 16.44 20.37
CA PHE A 574 9.76 15.45 19.46
C PHE A 574 9.11 15.50 18.07
N LEU A 575 9.68 16.33 17.19
CA LEU A 575 9.26 16.38 15.78
C LEU A 575 10.03 15.34 14.97
N ILE A 576 9.33 14.32 14.46
CA ILE A 576 9.88 13.42 13.45
C ILE A 576 9.40 13.88 12.10
N SER A 577 10.29 14.54 11.38
CA SER A 577 10.11 14.84 9.96
C SER A 577 11.46 14.67 9.28
N SER A 578 11.45 14.64 7.95
CA SER A 578 12.66 14.70 7.13
C SER A 578 13.50 15.98 7.34
N GLN A 579 13.03 16.95 8.13
CA GLN A 579 13.77 18.16 8.48
C GLN A 579 14.64 17.96 9.73
N LEU A 580 15.92 18.32 9.61
CA LEU A 580 16.91 18.24 10.69
C LEU A 580 16.58 19.21 11.82
N GLY A 581 16.17 18.69 12.98
CA GLY A 581 16.00 19.47 14.22
C GLY A 581 16.29 18.62 15.45
N SER A 582 17.33 18.96 16.21
CA SER A 582 17.70 18.18 17.41
C SER A 582 16.77 18.49 18.58
N ASN A 583 16.21 17.46 19.19
CA ASN A 583 15.53 17.61 20.48
C ASN A 583 16.57 18.05 21.52
N MET A 584 16.39 19.27 22.04
CA MET A 584 17.34 19.90 22.95
C MET A 584 17.31 19.27 24.36
N THR A 585 16.16 18.76 24.80
CA THR A 585 16.02 18.00 26.06
C THR A 585 16.94 16.77 26.05
N LEU A 586 16.91 15.98 24.96
CA LEU A 586 17.80 14.82 24.78
C LEU A 586 19.28 15.21 24.74
N ARG A 587 19.62 16.35 24.14
CA ARG A 587 21.00 16.86 24.16
C ARG A 587 21.49 17.24 25.54
N PHE A 588 20.63 17.85 26.35
CA PHE A 588 20.96 18.13 27.75
C PHE A 588 21.05 16.83 28.56
N ALA A 589 20.16 15.86 28.30
CA ALA A 589 20.20 14.54 28.91
C ALA A 589 21.52 13.80 28.61
N GLY A 590 22.08 13.92 27.40
CA GLY A 590 23.38 13.35 27.06
C GLY A 590 24.60 14.04 27.70
N GLN A 591 24.41 15.22 28.31
CA GLN A 591 25.48 16.02 28.92
C GLN A 591 25.42 16.05 30.46
N GLU A 592 24.31 15.60 31.05
CA GLU A 592 24.07 15.62 32.49
C GLU A 592 23.85 14.19 33.00
N PRO A 593 24.44 13.78 34.14
CA PRO A 593 24.18 12.47 34.71
C PRO A 593 22.75 12.42 35.25
N LEU A 594 21.86 11.70 34.56
CA LEU A 594 20.45 11.62 34.94
C LEU A 594 20.27 10.85 36.27
N PRO A 595 19.34 11.28 37.15
CA PRO A 595 18.95 10.50 38.32
C PRO A 595 18.33 9.15 37.92
N GLU A 596 18.62 8.07 38.66
CA GLU A 596 18.09 6.72 38.34
C GLU A 596 16.56 6.64 38.36
N ASN A 597 15.91 7.54 39.10
CA ASN A 597 14.46 7.62 39.24
C ASN A 597 13.78 8.61 38.26
N LEU A 598 14.52 9.16 37.30
CA LEU A 598 14.03 10.09 36.29
C LEU A 598 14.08 9.47 34.90
N ILE A 599 12.91 9.28 34.30
CA ILE A 599 12.70 8.64 33.01
C ILE A 599 12.17 9.69 32.04
N LEU A 600 12.76 9.77 30.85
CA LEU A 600 12.19 10.59 29.79
C LEU A 600 11.36 9.69 28.88
N LEU A 601 10.13 10.11 28.60
CA LEU A 601 9.18 9.40 27.75
C LEU A 601 8.97 10.20 26.47
N TYR A 602 9.07 9.51 25.34
CA TYR A 602 8.87 10.09 24.02
C TYR A 602 7.84 9.28 23.25
N GLY A 603 6.67 9.86 23.02
CA GLY A 603 5.72 9.43 22.01
C GLY A 603 5.97 10.16 20.69
N LEU A 604 5.94 9.40 19.61
CA LEU A 604 6.08 9.89 18.25
C LEU A 604 4.70 10.36 17.78
N ILE A 605 4.25 11.52 18.28
CA ILE A 605 2.87 12.01 18.05
C ILE A 605 2.77 13.03 16.92
N LYS A 606 3.91 13.59 16.48
CA LYS A 606 3.97 14.61 15.42
C LYS A 606 4.18 13.99 14.05
N ASN A 607 3.31 13.06 13.67
CA ASN A 607 3.36 12.34 12.41
C ASN A 607 2.61 13.09 11.29
N THR A 608 3.31 13.40 10.21
CA THR A 608 2.79 14.11 9.03
C THR A 608 2.10 13.17 8.02
N ILE A 609 2.35 11.86 8.08
CA ILE A 609 1.84 10.86 7.14
C ILE A 609 0.48 10.31 7.62
N SER A 610 0.38 9.90 8.88
CA SER A 610 -0.85 9.41 9.55
C SER A 610 -0.83 9.85 11.01
N ARG A 611 -1.76 10.72 11.42
CA ARG A 611 -1.69 11.40 12.73
C ARG A 611 -2.05 10.50 13.90
N ASP A 612 -2.76 9.43 13.64
CA ASP A 612 -3.23 8.44 14.60
C ASP A 612 -2.28 7.25 14.79
N LEU A 613 -1.17 7.21 14.04
CA LEU A 613 -0.11 6.24 14.21
C LEU A 613 0.92 6.76 15.22
N GLU A 614 1.09 6.03 16.31
CA GLU A 614 2.03 6.36 17.39
C GLU A 614 2.99 5.20 17.63
N LEU A 615 4.22 5.53 18.06
CA LEU A 615 5.07 4.64 18.83
C LEU A 615 5.59 5.44 20.02
N SER A 616 6.04 4.77 21.06
CA SER A 616 6.66 5.44 22.19
C SER A 616 7.86 4.66 22.70
N PHE A 617 8.82 5.37 23.30
CA PHE A 617 10.00 4.78 23.92
C PHE A 617 10.43 5.55 25.16
N LEU A 618 11.26 4.89 25.97
CA LEU A 618 11.82 5.43 27.20
C LEU A 618 13.32 5.72 27.05
N ILE A 619 13.80 6.71 27.78
CA ILE A 619 15.21 7.00 27.98
C ILE A 619 15.49 7.01 29.49
N ASN A 620 16.64 6.44 29.86
CA ASN A 620 17.07 6.24 31.24
C ASN A 620 16.21 5.24 32.05
N ALA A 621 15.50 4.33 31.36
CA ALA A 621 14.77 3.25 32.00
C ALA A 621 15.74 2.25 32.68
N PRO A 622 15.50 1.85 33.94
CA PRO A 622 16.34 0.87 34.62
C PRO A 622 16.32 -0.49 33.90
N ALA A 623 17.48 -1.16 33.80
CA ALA A 623 17.55 -2.49 33.19
C ALA A 623 16.63 -3.52 33.87
N ALA A 624 16.40 -3.37 35.18
CA ALA A 624 15.47 -4.21 35.94
C ALA A 624 14.00 -4.09 35.50
N TRP A 625 13.63 -3.04 34.76
CA TRP A 625 12.27 -2.89 34.23
C TRP A 625 12.00 -3.76 33.01
N MET A 626 13.05 -4.21 32.31
CA MET A 626 12.90 -4.87 31.02
C MET A 626 12.01 -6.12 31.09
N GLU A 627 12.27 -7.01 32.06
CA GLU A 627 11.47 -8.22 32.27
C GLU A 627 10.00 -7.87 32.56
N GLY A 628 9.75 -6.83 33.38
CA GLY A 628 8.40 -6.36 33.70
C GLY A 628 7.66 -5.78 32.49
N LEU A 629 8.35 -5.05 31.63
CA LEU A 629 7.80 -4.48 30.40
C LEU A 629 7.52 -5.58 29.35
N GLU A 630 8.39 -6.59 29.25
CA GLU A 630 8.17 -7.76 28.38
C GLU A 630 6.95 -8.58 28.83
N ILE A 631 6.80 -8.82 30.14
CA ILE A 631 5.60 -9.44 30.71
C ILE A 631 4.37 -8.57 30.44
N GLY A 632 4.44 -7.27 30.75
CA GLY A 632 3.33 -6.34 30.56
C GLY A 632 2.87 -6.29 29.12
N SER A 633 3.80 -6.24 28.16
CA SER A 633 3.48 -6.18 26.73
C SER A 633 2.90 -7.48 26.20
N GLU A 634 3.42 -8.65 26.60
CA GLU A 634 2.84 -9.95 26.21
C GLU A 634 1.38 -10.10 26.66
N LEU A 635 1.04 -9.58 27.86
CA LEU A 635 -0.29 -9.69 28.47
C LEU A 635 -1.26 -8.59 28.05
N SER A 636 -0.77 -7.48 27.48
CA SER A 636 -1.59 -6.30 27.13
C SER A 636 -1.90 -6.23 25.63
N TYR A 637 -1.01 -5.65 24.84
CA TYR A 637 -1.17 -5.52 23.38
C TYR A 637 -0.57 -6.71 22.60
N SER A 638 0.26 -7.50 23.26
CA SER A 638 1.07 -8.61 22.73
C SER A 638 2.07 -8.15 21.67
N ARG A 639 1.65 -7.57 20.55
CA ARG A 639 2.56 -7.22 19.44
C ARG A 639 2.22 -5.83 18.91
N ILE A 640 3.22 -5.12 18.42
CA ILE A 640 3.06 -3.80 17.81
C ILE A 640 2.67 -3.98 16.34
N ALA A 641 1.92 -3.04 15.78
CA ALA A 641 1.59 -3.09 14.35
C ALA A 641 2.83 -2.91 13.47
N TYR A 642 3.03 -3.86 12.58
CA TYR A 642 4.15 -3.88 11.63
C TYR A 642 4.14 -2.66 10.71
N PRO A 643 3.01 -2.23 10.10
CA PRO A 643 3.00 -1.02 9.28
C PRO A 643 3.42 0.24 10.06
N THR A 644 3.10 0.32 11.35
CA THR A 644 3.47 1.45 12.21
C THR A 644 4.97 1.49 12.45
N GLN A 645 5.59 0.35 12.76
CA GLN A 645 7.04 0.27 12.96
C GLN A 645 7.81 0.57 11.68
N LEU A 646 7.34 0.04 10.55
CA LEU A 646 7.95 0.25 9.26
C LEU A 646 7.92 1.74 8.86
N LEU A 647 6.81 2.43 9.14
CA LEU A 647 6.69 3.87 8.94
C LEU A 647 7.75 4.65 9.71
N TYR A 648 7.84 4.40 11.03
CA TYR A 648 8.81 5.11 11.86
C TYR A 648 10.25 4.73 11.53
N GLU A 649 10.51 3.46 11.21
CA GLU A 649 11.84 3.02 10.79
C GLU A 649 12.31 3.83 9.58
N TRP A 650 11.46 4.00 8.58
CA TRP A 650 11.83 4.77 7.39
C TRP A 650 11.88 6.27 7.62
N LEU A 651 11.02 6.84 8.48
CA LEU A 651 11.15 8.24 8.86
C LEU A 651 12.48 8.53 9.56
N PHE A 652 12.93 7.64 10.45
CA PHE A 652 14.27 7.74 11.04
C PHE A 652 15.37 7.51 10.00
N ASP A 653 15.20 6.60 9.05
CA ASP A 653 16.19 6.36 8.00
C ASP A 653 16.36 7.56 7.07
N ASP A 654 15.25 8.16 6.64
CA ASP A 654 15.23 9.39 5.83
C ASP A 654 15.92 10.54 6.59
N LEU A 655 15.62 10.72 7.87
CA LEU A 655 16.29 11.70 8.74
C LEU A 655 17.81 11.46 8.85
N MET A 656 18.24 10.20 8.82
CA MET A 656 19.65 9.80 8.91
C MET A 656 20.39 9.80 7.57
N THR A 657 19.72 10.06 6.44
CA THR A 657 20.32 10.01 5.09
C THR A 657 21.24 11.21 4.81
N PHE A 658 21.17 12.28 5.60
CA PHE A 658 22.05 13.44 5.46
C PHE A 658 23.48 13.13 5.94
N PRO A 659 24.53 13.36 5.11
CA PRO A 659 25.89 13.00 5.47
C PRO A 659 26.39 13.84 6.65
N PHE A 660 26.71 13.17 7.75
CA PHE A 660 27.36 13.80 8.90
C PHE A 660 28.89 13.65 8.77
N PRO A 661 29.68 14.66 9.18
CA PRO A 661 31.13 14.50 9.26
C PRO A 661 31.47 13.51 10.38
N ASP A 662 31.61 12.23 10.04
CA ASP A 662 32.00 11.11 10.91
C ASP A 662 33.24 11.41 11.77
N GLN A 663 34.12 12.32 11.30
CA GLN A 663 35.40 12.63 11.92
C GLN A 663 35.32 13.34 13.29
N VAL A 664 34.19 13.94 13.66
CA VAL A 664 34.00 14.52 15.01
C VAL A 664 33.40 13.49 15.98
N LEU A 665 32.61 12.54 15.46
CA LEU A 665 31.92 11.52 16.25
C LEU A 665 32.91 10.48 16.79
N GLU A 666 33.79 9.94 15.94
CA GLU A 666 34.82 8.97 16.37
C GLU A 666 35.77 9.56 17.42
N ARG A 667 36.13 10.85 17.31
CA ARG A 667 37.04 11.50 18.26
C ARG A 667 36.41 11.73 19.64
N LYS A 668 35.10 11.99 19.72
CA LYS A 668 34.40 12.15 21.02
C LYS A 668 33.97 10.81 21.62
N LEU A 669 33.54 9.86 20.80
CA LEU A 669 33.26 8.47 21.24
C LEU A 669 34.55 7.83 21.79
N ASN A 670 35.68 7.95 21.09
CA ASN A 670 36.97 7.43 21.58
C ASN A 670 37.51 8.20 22.79
N ALA A 671 37.19 9.49 22.96
CA ALA A 671 37.56 10.23 24.17
C ALA A 671 36.73 9.82 25.41
N ASN A 672 35.46 9.46 25.23
CA ASN A 672 34.61 8.94 26.31
C ASN A 672 34.78 7.43 26.57
N LEU A 673 35.28 6.66 25.58
CA LEU A 673 35.67 5.25 25.76
C LEU A 673 37.08 5.09 26.37
N HIS A 674 37.91 6.13 26.35
CA HIS A 674 39.27 6.14 26.91
C HIS A 674 39.43 7.04 28.15
N GLY A 675 38.38 7.71 28.60
CA GLY A 675 38.31 8.36 29.90
C GLY A 675 37.78 7.38 30.94
N ASP A 676 38.70 6.65 31.57
CA ASP A 676 38.51 5.75 32.71
C ASP A 676 37.24 4.88 32.70
N SER A 677 37.49 3.59 32.48
CA SER A 677 36.72 2.44 32.96
C SER A 677 36.55 2.45 34.49
N ALA A 678 35.89 3.50 34.99
CA ALA A 678 35.48 3.72 36.36
C ALA A 678 33.96 3.89 36.44
N HIS A 679 33.20 3.17 35.59
CA HIS A 679 32.00 2.51 36.10
C HIS A 679 32.47 1.19 36.71
N SER A 680 33.03 1.33 37.91
CA SER A 680 33.25 0.23 38.83
C SER A 680 32.00 -0.63 38.90
N GLU A 681 32.19 -1.94 39.00
CA GLU A 681 31.28 -2.91 39.65
C GLU A 681 31.01 -2.50 41.10
N GLY A 682 30.44 -1.30 41.29
CA GLY A 682 29.88 -0.81 42.52
C GLY A 682 28.43 -1.26 42.52
N SER A 683 28.04 -2.00 43.55
CA SER A 683 26.67 -2.33 43.88
C SER A 683 25.69 -1.20 43.50
N HIS A 684 24.85 -1.45 42.51
CA HIS A 684 23.64 -0.67 42.23
C HIS A 684 22.70 -0.77 43.43
N SER A 685 22.90 0.08 44.43
CA SER A 685 21.98 0.29 45.54
C SER A 685 21.75 1.79 45.69
N GLY A 686 20.86 2.35 44.88
CA GLY A 686 20.61 3.80 44.84
C GLY A 686 19.24 4.27 44.35
N GLY A 687 18.57 3.58 43.42
CA GLY A 687 17.20 3.90 43.02
C GLY A 687 16.17 3.55 44.10
N PRO A 688 14.92 4.08 44.02
CA PRO A 688 13.82 3.58 44.84
C PRO A 688 13.74 2.09 44.56
N ASN A 689 14.08 1.24 45.54
CA ASN A 689 14.31 -0.21 45.42
C ASN A 689 13.93 -0.78 44.04
N ASN A 690 14.86 -1.41 43.32
CA ASN A 690 14.64 -2.15 42.05
C ASN A 690 13.47 -3.17 42.05
N THR A 691 12.69 -3.24 43.12
CA THR A 691 11.41 -3.92 43.27
C THR A 691 10.36 -3.39 42.29
N VAL A 692 10.10 -4.20 41.27
CA VAL A 692 8.77 -4.28 40.64
C VAL A 692 7.70 -4.66 41.67
N THR A 693 6.44 -4.32 41.41
CA THR A 693 5.32 -4.69 42.30
C THR A 693 5.25 -6.20 42.55
N PRO A 694 4.68 -6.63 43.69
CA PRO A 694 4.44 -8.05 43.96
C PRO A 694 3.63 -8.75 42.87
N LEU A 695 2.76 -8.01 42.17
CA LEU A 695 1.98 -8.51 41.03
C LEU A 695 2.91 -9.00 39.92
N ILE A 696 3.76 -8.12 39.38
CA ILE A 696 4.66 -8.47 38.27
C ILE A 696 5.65 -9.58 38.69
N ALA A 697 6.19 -9.51 39.92
CA ALA A 697 7.07 -10.55 40.45
C ALA A 697 6.38 -11.92 40.60
N GLN A 698 5.06 -11.96 40.80
CA GLN A 698 4.29 -13.21 40.79
C GLN A 698 4.03 -13.69 39.36
N LEU A 699 3.68 -12.80 38.43
CA LEU A 699 3.43 -13.13 37.03
C LEU A 699 4.69 -13.72 36.35
N ALA A 700 5.87 -13.18 36.64
CA ALA A 700 7.15 -13.68 36.13
C ALA A 700 7.43 -15.16 36.46
N LYS A 701 6.79 -15.69 37.52
CA LYS A 701 6.93 -17.10 37.94
C LYS A 701 5.99 -18.04 37.18
N ASP A 702 5.06 -17.52 36.38
CA ASP A 702 4.16 -18.37 35.61
C ASP A 702 4.96 -19.17 34.57
N PRO A 703 4.66 -20.48 34.37
CA PRO A 703 5.32 -21.28 33.34
C PRO A 703 5.28 -20.69 31.92
N CYS A 704 4.35 -19.78 31.64
CA CYS A 704 4.30 -19.04 30.37
C CYS A 704 5.60 -18.24 30.08
N PHE A 705 6.21 -17.68 31.13
CA PHE A 705 7.42 -16.84 31.05
C PHE A 705 8.70 -17.60 31.44
N ALA A 706 8.61 -18.92 31.61
CA ALA A 706 9.79 -19.73 31.87
C ALA A 706 10.82 -19.63 30.74
N ALA A 707 12.10 -19.64 31.12
CA ALA A 707 13.21 -19.61 30.16
C ALA A 707 13.08 -20.74 29.13
N LYS A 708 13.32 -20.42 27.87
CA LYS A 708 13.33 -21.41 26.78
C LYS A 708 14.61 -22.26 26.87
N PRO A 709 14.58 -23.54 26.45
CA PRO A 709 15.74 -24.45 26.53
C PRO A 709 16.90 -24.05 25.60
N ILE A 710 16.66 -23.13 24.67
CA ILE A 710 17.64 -22.61 23.72
C ILE A 710 17.31 -21.16 23.42
N ASP A 711 18.33 -20.34 23.13
CA ASP A 711 18.16 -18.97 22.65
C ASP A 711 17.35 -18.97 21.35
N VAL A 712 16.29 -18.16 21.30
CA VAL A 712 15.37 -18.06 20.17
C VAL A 712 16.02 -17.49 18.91
N GLU A 713 17.14 -16.78 19.05
CA GLU A 713 17.93 -16.22 17.95
C GLU A 713 18.96 -17.22 17.39
N THR A 714 18.97 -18.47 17.87
CA THR A 714 19.92 -19.49 17.40
C THR A 714 19.74 -19.76 15.90
N PRO A 715 20.80 -19.66 15.07
CA PRO A 715 20.71 -19.91 13.64
C PRO A 715 20.18 -21.32 13.31
N GLY A 716 19.23 -21.39 12.38
CA GLY A 716 18.62 -22.65 11.93
C GLY A 716 17.60 -23.26 12.90
N LEU A 717 17.28 -22.59 14.00
CA LEU A 717 16.18 -22.95 14.90
C LEU A 717 14.83 -22.76 14.18
N ILE A 718 13.98 -23.78 14.24
CA ILE A 718 12.60 -23.68 13.77
C ILE A 718 11.68 -23.53 14.98
N ARG A 719 10.92 -22.43 14.99
CA ARG A 719 10.03 -22.00 16.08
C ARG A 719 8.63 -22.61 15.90
N LEU A 720 8.42 -23.82 16.42
CA LEU A 720 7.08 -24.44 16.49
C LEU A 720 6.31 -24.00 17.74
N ASP A 721 6.96 -23.25 18.65
CA ASP A 721 6.35 -22.66 19.83
C ASP A 721 5.60 -21.37 19.49
N TYR A 722 5.89 -20.72 18.37
CA TYR A 722 5.32 -19.42 18.02
C TYR A 722 4.08 -19.57 17.12
N GLY A 723 3.03 -18.83 17.44
CA GLY A 723 1.71 -18.97 16.81
C GLY A 723 1.48 -18.09 15.59
N GLU A 724 2.51 -17.81 14.80
CA GLU A 724 2.44 -16.97 13.60
C GLU A 724 2.07 -17.79 12.37
N PHE A 725 1.22 -17.24 11.50
CA PHE A 725 0.90 -17.85 10.21
C PHE A 725 1.75 -17.20 9.12
N GLU A 726 2.85 -17.86 8.77
CA GLU A 726 3.86 -17.39 7.81
C GLU A 726 3.42 -17.63 6.35
N SER A 727 2.25 -17.11 5.97
CA SER A 727 1.74 -17.21 4.61
C SER A 727 1.46 -15.83 4.00
N PRO A 728 1.46 -15.72 2.66
CA PRO A 728 1.08 -14.47 2.02
C PRO A 728 -0.32 -14.01 2.44
N VAL A 729 -0.50 -12.71 2.61
CA VAL A 729 -1.81 -12.08 2.83
C VAL A 729 -2.59 -11.97 1.51
N PRO A 730 -3.93 -11.94 1.53
CA PRO A 730 -4.74 -11.73 0.32
C PRO A 730 -4.55 -10.32 -0.27
N ASP A 731 -4.57 -10.21 -1.60
CA ASP A 731 -4.31 -8.96 -2.34
C ASP A 731 -5.28 -7.82 -1.94
N ILE A 732 -6.53 -8.15 -1.57
CA ILE A 732 -7.51 -7.17 -1.08
C ILE A 732 -7.05 -6.45 0.19
N LEU A 733 -6.32 -7.13 1.09
CA LEU A 733 -5.75 -6.52 2.29
C LEU A 733 -4.60 -5.59 1.93
N VAL A 734 -3.74 -5.99 0.99
CA VAL A 734 -2.64 -5.16 0.51
C VAL A 734 -3.15 -3.89 -0.16
N LYS A 735 -4.16 -4.02 -1.04
CA LYS A 735 -4.83 -2.88 -1.66
C LYS A 735 -5.42 -1.95 -0.60
N GLY A 736 -6.13 -2.51 0.38
CA GLY A 736 -6.74 -1.74 1.46
C GLY A 736 -5.73 -1.03 2.37
N LEU A 737 -4.58 -1.66 2.65
CA LEU A 737 -3.49 -1.06 3.42
C LEU A 737 -2.88 0.14 2.69
N LEU A 738 -2.52 -0.02 1.41
CA LEU A 738 -1.98 1.07 0.60
C LEU A 738 -2.99 2.22 0.49
N LYS A 739 -4.28 1.89 0.26
CA LYS A 739 -5.37 2.86 0.27
C LYS A 739 -5.51 3.59 1.61
N GLY A 740 -5.28 2.90 2.72
CA GLY A 740 -5.29 3.49 4.05
C GLY A 740 -4.32 4.64 4.25
N PHE A 741 -3.15 4.58 3.63
CA PHE A 741 -2.16 5.66 3.68
C PHE A 741 -2.40 6.76 2.62
N LEU A 742 -3.18 6.46 1.58
CA LEU A 742 -3.55 7.38 0.50
C LEU A 742 -4.76 8.25 0.86
N ASP A 743 -5.80 7.63 1.43
CA ASP A 743 -7.05 8.29 1.78
C ASP A 743 -6.84 9.30 2.93
N GLU A 744 -7.66 10.33 2.95
CA GLU A 744 -7.75 11.24 4.10
C GLU A 744 -8.40 10.52 5.29
N GLU A 745 -7.94 10.83 6.50
CA GLU A 745 -8.49 10.28 7.74
C GLU A 745 -9.97 10.69 7.90
N THR A 746 -10.83 9.72 8.21
CA THR A 746 -12.27 9.97 8.44
C THR A 746 -12.71 9.40 9.78
N THR A 747 -13.37 10.20 10.60
CA THR A 747 -13.87 9.80 11.93
C THR A 747 -14.98 8.75 11.89
N ILE A 748 -15.67 8.59 10.76
CA ILE A 748 -16.75 7.60 10.59
C ILE A 748 -16.26 6.19 10.24
N LEU A 749 -14.96 6.01 9.96
CA LEU A 749 -14.43 4.73 9.50
C LEU A 749 -14.64 3.57 10.51
N PRO A 750 -14.41 3.74 11.82
CA PRO A 750 -14.73 2.69 12.79
C PRO A 750 -16.17 2.20 12.70
N GLN A 751 -17.13 3.12 12.54
CA GLN A 751 -18.53 2.76 12.37
C GLN A 751 -18.78 1.98 11.07
N ILE A 752 -18.16 2.39 9.95
CA ILE A 752 -18.24 1.67 8.67
C ILE A 752 -17.72 0.24 8.85
N VAL A 753 -16.55 0.08 9.48
CA VAL A 753 -15.93 -1.22 9.69
C VAL A 753 -16.77 -2.11 10.60
N SER A 754 -17.37 -1.56 11.67
CA SER A 754 -18.33 -2.30 12.51
C SER A 754 -19.54 -2.83 11.73
N GLU A 755 -20.04 -2.08 10.74
CA GLU A 755 -21.07 -2.56 9.81
C GLU A 755 -20.53 -3.62 8.83
N ARG A 756 -19.26 -3.52 8.40
CA ARG A 756 -18.62 -4.58 7.60
C ARG A 756 -18.43 -5.87 8.39
N VAL A 757 -18.04 -5.78 9.66
CA VAL A 757 -17.98 -6.92 10.58
C VAL A 757 -19.36 -7.55 10.72
N SER A 758 -20.43 -6.76 10.75
CA SER A 758 -21.81 -7.28 10.79
C SER A 758 -22.17 -8.09 9.54
N ALA A 759 -21.73 -7.65 8.36
CA ALA A 759 -21.87 -8.41 7.12
C ALA A 759 -21.04 -9.72 7.15
N TYR A 760 -19.80 -9.63 7.62
CA TYR A 760 -18.94 -10.79 7.85
C TYR A 760 -19.57 -11.81 8.81
N MET A 761 -20.21 -11.36 9.90
CA MET A 761 -20.92 -12.20 10.86
C MET A 761 -22.17 -12.86 10.27
N LYS A 762 -22.95 -12.12 9.49
CA LYS A 762 -24.09 -12.67 8.74
C LYS A 762 -23.63 -13.78 7.80
N TRP A 763 -22.52 -13.57 7.13
CA TRP A 763 -22.01 -14.53 6.18
C TRP A 763 -21.41 -15.77 6.86
N THR A 764 -20.52 -15.58 7.84
CA THR A 764 -19.73 -16.66 8.46
C THR A 764 -20.46 -17.40 9.58
N ARG A 765 -21.21 -16.67 10.43
CA ARG A 765 -21.91 -17.23 11.60
C ARG A 765 -23.42 -17.35 11.41
N LYS A 766 -23.95 -16.89 10.26
CA LYS A 766 -25.38 -16.92 9.92
C LYS A 766 -26.25 -16.15 10.92
N VAL A 767 -25.70 -15.10 11.51
CA VAL A 767 -26.38 -14.22 12.47
C VAL A 767 -26.31 -12.76 12.02
N VAL A 768 -27.43 -12.05 12.15
CA VAL A 768 -27.45 -10.60 11.92
C VAL A 768 -27.30 -9.90 13.26
N ILE A 769 -26.23 -9.13 13.39
CA ILE A 769 -25.97 -8.25 14.52
C ILE A 769 -25.86 -6.81 14.00
N PRO A 770 -26.27 -5.79 14.76
CA PRO A 770 -26.03 -4.40 14.40
C PRO A 770 -24.56 -4.01 14.69
N GLY A 771 -23.96 -3.14 13.87
CA GLY A 771 -22.57 -2.70 14.04
C GLY A 771 -22.29 -2.03 15.38
N LYS A 772 -23.29 -1.41 16.02
CA LYS A 772 -23.20 -0.84 17.37
C LYS A 772 -22.92 -1.85 18.50
N ARG A 773 -23.02 -3.16 18.23
CA ARG A 773 -22.57 -4.25 19.14
C ARG A 773 -21.13 -4.68 18.88
N VAL A 774 -20.42 -4.01 17.98
CA VAL A 774 -19.05 -4.34 17.59
C VAL A 774 -18.09 -3.30 18.16
N VAL A 775 -17.10 -3.77 18.92
CA VAL A 775 -15.96 -2.97 19.40
C VAL A 775 -14.71 -3.39 18.64
N LEU A 776 -13.92 -2.43 18.17
CA LEU A 776 -12.69 -2.65 17.40
C LEU A 776 -11.48 -2.29 18.27
N ALA A 777 -10.39 -3.02 18.16
CA ALA A 777 -9.13 -2.69 18.84
C ALA A 777 -7.90 -3.25 18.11
N GLN A 778 -6.72 -2.84 18.55
CA GLN A 778 -5.44 -3.31 18.02
C GLN A 778 -5.09 -4.75 18.46
N GLY A 779 -5.94 -5.71 18.10
CA GLY A 779 -5.87 -7.10 18.51
C GLY A 779 -6.91 -7.48 19.56
N VAL A 780 -6.86 -8.75 20.00
CA VAL A 780 -7.90 -9.36 20.83
C VAL A 780 -7.67 -9.12 22.33
N PHE A 781 -6.42 -8.99 22.77
CA PHE A 781 -6.10 -8.84 24.19
C PHE A 781 -6.53 -7.48 24.77
N PRO A 782 -6.38 -6.34 24.07
CA PRO A 782 -6.94 -5.08 24.54
C PRO A 782 -8.47 -5.15 24.76
N LEU A 783 -9.19 -5.85 23.87
CA LEU A 783 -10.63 -6.09 24.00
C LEU A 783 -10.97 -6.93 25.24
N PHE A 784 -10.17 -7.96 25.53
CA PHE A 784 -10.36 -8.78 26.72
C PHE A 784 -10.10 -7.98 28.00
N GLY A 785 -8.99 -7.24 28.07
CA GLY A 785 -8.68 -6.38 29.21
C GLY A 785 -9.76 -5.34 29.49
N ALA A 786 -10.25 -4.67 28.44
CA ALA A 786 -11.37 -3.74 28.52
C ALA A 786 -12.66 -4.40 29.01
N MET A 787 -12.97 -5.61 28.55
CA MET A 787 -14.13 -6.39 29.01
C MET A 787 -14.02 -6.80 30.48
N ILE A 788 -12.85 -7.24 30.95
CA ILE A 788 -12.63 -7.57 32.37
C ILE A 788 -12.82 -6.34 33.27
N LYS A 789 -12.31 -5.18 32.85
CA LYS A 789 -12.52 -3.90 33.57
C LYS A 789 -14.01 -3.55 33.64
N ALA A 790 -14.72 -3.58 32.52
CA ALA A 790 -16.15 -3.29 32.45
C ALA A 790 -16.98 -4.27 33.30
N LEU A 791 -16.68 -5.57 33.22
CA LEU A 791 -17.38 -6.60 34.01
C LEU A 791 -17.14 -6.44 35.50
N SER A 792 -15.89 -6.22 35.92
CA SER A 792 -15.57 -6.02 37.35
C SER A 792 -16.26 -4.79 37.92
N LYS A 793 -16.34 -3.71 37.13
CA LYS A 793 -17.07 -2.50 37.49
C LYS A 793 -18.57 -2.76 37.65
N ARG A 794 -19.21 -3.50 36.74
CA ARG A 794 -20.64 -3.88 36.87
C ARG A 794 -20.91 -4.78 38.08
N LEU A 795 -19.98 -5.69 38.39
CA LEU A 795 -20.10 -6.58 39.54
C LEU A 795 -19.80 -5.88 40.88
N GLY A 796 -19.08 -4.75 40.86
CA GLY A 796 -18.57 -4.10 42.07
C GLY A 796 -17.48 -4.90 42.79
N ARG A 797 -16.90 -5.90 42.11
CA ARG A 797 -15.83 -6.78 42.61
C ARG A 797 -15.04 -7.38 41.44
N PRO A 798 -13.82 -7.90 41.68
CA PRO A 798 -13.12 -8.75 40.70
C PRO A 798 -14.02 -9.88 40.17
N CYS A 799 -14.07 -10.04 38.85
CA CYS A 799 -14.79 -11.15 38.22
C CYS A 799 -14.05 -12.49 38.41
N LEU A 800 -14.80 -13.57 38.57
CA LEU A 800 -14.29 -14.95 38.60
C LEU A 800 -14.40 -15.58 37.22
N VAL A 801 -13.26 -15.90 36.61
CA VAL A 801 -13.18 -16.44 35.25
C VAL A 801 -12.76 -17.90 35.28
N ALA A 802 -13.60 -18.75 34.71
CA ALA A 802 -13.33 -20.17 34.50
C ALA A 802 -12.52 -20.37 33.23
N VAL A 803 -11.33 -20.98 33.36
CA VAL A 803 -10.44 -21.29 32.24
C VAL A 803 -10.19 -22.80 32.21
N PRO A 804 -10.52 -23.50 31.11
CA PRO A 804 -10.18 -24.91 30.96
C PRO A 804 -8.68 -25.15 30.97
N ASP A 805 -8.22 -26.20 31.65
CA ASP A 805 -6.89 -26.78 31.40
C ASP A 805 -6.79 -27.08 29.89
N GLY A 806 -5.61 -26.87 29.29
CA GLY A 806 -5.47 -26.89 27.84
C GLY A 806 -6.03 -25.66 27.13
N SER A 807 -5.88 -24.48 27.73
CA SER A 807 -6.07 -23.18 27.10
C SER A 807 -4.74 -22.50 26.75
N TYR A 808 -4.81 -21.37 26.04
CA TYR A 808 -3.65 -20.57 25.64
C TYR A 808 -2.85 -20.07 26.87
N GLY A 809 -1.55 -20.34 26.94
CA GLY A 809 -0.72 -20.10 28.13
C GLY A 809 -0.76 -18.69 28.72
N PRO A 810 -0.60 -17.61 27.93
CA PRO A 810 -0.69 -16.24 28.46
C PRO A 810 -2.04 -15.90 29.11
N LEU A 811 -3.12 -16.63 28.86
CA LEU A 811 -4.43 -16.37 29.45
C LEU A 811 -4.43 -16.47 30.99
N TYR A 812 -3.70 -17.44 31.55
CA TYR A 812 -3.66 -17.66 32.99
C TYR A 812 -3.08 -16.45 33.75
N PRO A 813 -1.87 -15.95 33.43
CA PRO A 813 -1.33 -14.74 34.05
C PRO A 813 -2.09 -13.46 33.66
N MET A 814 -2.65 -13.38 32.44
CA MET A 814 -3.40 -12.21 31.95
C MET A 814 -4.61 -11.88 32.82
N LEU A 815 -5.31 -12.89 33.34
CA LEU A 815 -6.43 -12.67 34.27
C LEU A 815 -5.99 -11.89 35.51
N SER A 816 -4.89 -12.31 36.13
CA SER A 816 -4.35 -11.64 37.32
C SER A 816 -3.83 -10.24 36.98
N TYR A 817 -3.22 -10.07 35.80
CA TYR A 817 -2.74 -8.78 35.30
C TYR A 817 -3.88 -7.73 35.20
N TYR A 818 -5.06 -8.15 34.76
CA TYR A 818 -6.26 -7.29 34.72
C TYR A 818 -7.11 -7.33 36.01
N GLY A 819 -6.61 -7.93 37.09
CA GLY A 819 -7.27 -7.95 38.39
C GLY A 819 -8.45 -8.92 38.52
N ALA A 820 -8.59 -9.89 37.62
CA ALA A 820 -9.61 -10.95 37.69
C ALA A 820 -9.13 -12.15 38.53
N ARG A 821 -10.08 -12.91 39.09
CA ARG A 821 -9.83 -14.18 39.79
C ARG A 821 -9.91 -15.34 38.78
N LEU A 822 -8.93 -16.23 38.80
CA LEU A 822 -8.91 -17.46 38.00
C LEU A 822 -9.54 -18.63 38.77
N VAL A 823 -10.40 -19.41 38.11
CA VAL A 823 -10.72 -20.79 38.50
C VAL A 823 -10.42 -21.73 37.34
N GLU A 824 -9.49 -22.66 37.54
CA GLU A 824 -9.13 -23.65 36.52
C GLU A 824 -10.21 -24.74 36.42
N VAL A 825 -10.70 -25.00 35.21
CA VAL A 825 -11.60 -26.12 34.91
C VAL A 825 -10.74 -27.31 34.51
N LYS A 826 -10.63 -28.30 35.40
CA LYS A 826 -9.85 -29.50 35.15
C LYS A 826 -10.42 -30.28 33.95
N THR A 827 -9.61 -30.40 32.90
CA THR A 827 -9.91 -31.20 31.70
C THR A 827 -8.88 -32.32 31.56
N ALA A 828 -9.09 -33.24 30.62
CA ALA A 828 -8.33 -34.48 30.54
C ALA A 828 -7.73 -34.73 29.14
N PRO A 829 -6.52 -35.31 29.04
CA PRO A 829 -5.85 -35.61 27.77
C PRO A 829 -6.68 -36.52 26.84
N GLU A 830 -7.46 -37.46 27.40
CA GLU A 830 -8.27 -38.42 26.61
C GLU A 830 -9.36 -37.74 25.78
N ARG A 831 -9.68 -36.48 26.11
CA ARG A 831 -10.65 -35.65 25.39
C ARG A 831 -9.96 -34.50 24.65
N ALA A 832 -8.63 -34.58 24.47
CA ALA A 832 -7.77 -33.50 23.98
C ALA A 832 -8.01 -32.17 24.72
N PHE A 833 -8.20 -32.24 26.03
CA PHE A 833 -8.48 -31.11 26.92
C PHE A 833 -9.76 -30.31 26.62
N LEU A 834 -10.65 -30.83 25.78
CA LEU A 834 -11.93 -30.18 25.52
C LEU A 834 -12.82 -30.23 26.77
N ILE A 835 -13.41 -29.10 27.13
CA ILE A 835 -14.37 -28.97 28.23
C ILE A 835 -15.71 -29.66 27.94
N SER A 836 -16.40 -30.07 29.00
CA SER A 836 -17.75 -30.61 29.00
C SER A 836 -18.65 -29.88 30.02
N PRO A 837 -19.99 -29.96 29.88
CA PRO A 837 -20.91 -29.39 30.86
C PRO A 837 -20.71 -29.89 32.30
N LYS A 838 -20.23 -31.12 32.48
CA LYS A 838 -19.99 -31.71 33.80
C LYS A 838 -18.82 -31.05 34.52
N ASP A 839 -17.81 -30.61 33.78
CA ASP A 839 -16.61 -30.01 34.39
C ASP A 839 -16.96 -28.62 34.95
N ILE A 840 -17.84 -27.87 34.26
CA ILE A 840 -18.37 -26.58 34.76
C ILE A 840 -19.19 -26.80 36.04
N ALA A 841 -20.05 -27.83 36.06
CA ALA A 841 -20.87 -28.14 37.22
C ALA A 841 -20.07 -28.65 38.43
N ALA A 842 -18.84 -29.14 38.21
CA ALA A 842 -17.93 -29.61 39.25
C ALA A 842 -17.09 -28.51 39.88
N LEU A 843 -17.18 -27.26 39.40
CA LEU A 843 -16.41 -26.15 39.94
C LEU A 843 -16.83 -25.83 41.38
N PRO A 844 -15.85 -25.48 42.25
CA PRO A 844 -16.12 -25.20 43.66
C PRO A 844 -16.93 -23.92 43.89
N GLU A 845 -16.81 -22.96 42.97
CA GLU A 845 -17.51 -21.69 42.97
C GLU A 845 -18.06 -21.46 41.56
N LYS A 846 -19.29 -20.92 41.47
CA LYS A 846 -19.90 -20.57 40.19
C LYS A 846 -19.14 -19.40 39.56
N PRO A 847 -18.58 -19.54 38.34
CA PRO A 847 -17.87 -18.45 37.69
C PRO A 847 -18.83 -17.36 37.17
N ASP A 848 -18.32 -16.15 37.00
CA ASP A 848 -19.03 -15.07 36.31
C ASP A 848 -18.87 -15.19 34.78
N LEU A 849 -17.72 -15.72 34.33
CA LEU A 849 -17.33 -15.83 32.92
C LEU A 849 -16.66 -17.19 32.66
N LEU A 850 -16.98 -17.84 31.55
CA LEU A 850 -16.29 -19.01 31.02
C LEU A 850 -15.52 -18.63 29.77
N TRP A 851 -14.22 -18.95 29.73
CA TRP A 851 -13.41 -18.84 28.53
C TRP A 851 -13.56 -20.07 27.64
N LEU A 852 -13.78 -19.86 26.34
CA LEU A 852 -13.76 -20.88 25.29
C LEU A 852 -12.95 -20.38 24.10
N THR A 853 -12.19 -21.26 23.46
CA THR A 853 -11.52 -20.98 22.18
C THR A 853 -12.01 -21.95 21.11
N GLN A 854 -12.36 -21.46 19.91
CA GLN A 854 -12.89 -22.27 18.80
C GLN A 854 -12.16 -21.98 17.47
N PRO A 855 -11.41 -22.95 16.93
CA PRO A 855 -10.94 -24.20 17.55
C PRO A 855 -9.99 -23.93 18.72
N ASN A 856 -9.88 -24.87 19.66
CA ASN A 856 -9.09 -24.70 20.87
C ASN A 856 -7.59 -24.51 20.59
N ASN A 857 -6.95 -23.58 21.31
CA ASN A 857 -5.49 -23.45 21.38
C ASN A 857 -5.08 -23.91 22.78
N PRO A 858 -4.37 -25.05 22.92
CA PRO A 858 -3.38 -25.59 21.99
C PRO A 858 -3.79 -26.81 21.14
N SER A 859 -4.99 -27.41 21.35
CA SER A 859 -5.30 -28.73 20.75
C SER A 859 -5.69 -28.72 19.27
N GLY A 860 -6.06 -27.58 18.70
CA GLY A 860 -6.50 -27.46 17.31
C GLY A 860 -7.82 -28.17 17.01
N ILE A 861 -8.70 -28.28 18.02
CA ILE A 861 -9.96 -29.02 17.92
C ILE A 861 -11.14 -28.13 18.31
N PHE A 862 -12.21 -28.17 17.53
CA PHE A 862 -13.48 -27.53 17.87
C PHE A 862 -14.28 -28.39 18.85
N LEU A 863 -15.12 -27.74 19.66
CA LEU A 863 -16.21 -28.46 20.32
C LEU A 863 -17.20 -28.93 19.25
N ASP A 864 -17.69 -30.17 19.38
CA ASP A 864 -18.77 -30.64 18.53
C ASP A 864 -20.03 -29.74 18.71
N PRO A 865 -20.85 -29.54 17.66
CA PRO A 865 -21.96 -28.58 17.71
C PRO A 865 -22.93 -28.77 18.88
N GLU A 866 -23.27 -30.01 19.20
CA GLU A 866 -24.23 -30.33 20.27
C GLU A 866 -23.65 -30.04 21.66
N ARG A 867 -22.36 -30.35 21.86
CA ARG A 867 -21.64 -30.02 23.09
C ARG A 867 -21.49 -28.51 23.27
N LEU A 868 -21.10 -27.78 22.23
CA LEU A 868 -20.99 -26.32 22.26
C LEU A 868 -22.34 -25.69 22.62
N ARG A 869 -23.42 -26.10 21.94
CA ARG A 869 -24.79 -25.65 22.21
C ARG A 869 -25.17 -25.89 23.67
N THR A 870 -24.91 -27.09 24.18
CA THR A 870 -25.22 -27.45 25.58
C THR A 870 -24.45 -26.60 26.59
N ILE A 871 -23.17 -26.32 26.34
CA ILE A 871 -22.36 -25.45 27.20
C ILE A 871 -22.93 -24.03 27.21
N VAL A 872 -23.17 -23.45 26.03
CA VAL A 872 -23.69 -22.09 25.87
C VAL A 872 -25.07 -21.93 26.53
N GLU A 873 -26.00 -22.86 26.30
CA GLU A 873 -27.32 -22.84 26.93
C GLU A 873 -27.26 -22.98 28.46
N ASN A 874 -26.37 -23.83 28.97
CA ASN A 874 -26.20 -24.02 30.41
C ASN A 874 -25.57 -22.80 31.08
N CYS A 875 -24.61 -22.13 30.43
CA CYS A 875 -24.04 -20.88 30.91
C CYS A 875 -25.11 -19.79 30.97
N HIS A 876 -25.88 -19.63 29.89
CA HIS A 876 -26.99 -18.68 29.84
C HIS A 876 -28.03 -18.93 30.96
N LYS A 877 -28.49 -20.18 31.15
CA LYS A 877 -29.45 -20.54 32.22
C LYS A 877 -28.92 -20.23 33.61
N GLN A 878 -27.61 -20.29 33.79
CA GLN A 878 -26.95 -20.01 35.06
C GLN A 878 -26.54 -18.54 35.18
N GLY A 879 -26.71 -17.70 34.16
CA GLY A 879 -26.20 -16.32 34.19
C GLY A 879 -24.67 -16.25 34.22
N ILE A 880 -24.00 -17.20 33.57
CA ILE A 880 -22.55 -17.22 33.35
C ILE A 880 -22.31 -16.66 31.95
N TYR A 881 -21.45 -15.65 31.82
CA TYR A 881 -21.03 -15.14 30.52
C TYR A 881 -20.09 -16.13 29.83
N VAL A 882 -20.08 -16.13 28.50
CA VAL A 882 -19.12 -16.88 27.69
C VAL A 882 -18.25 -15.88 26.94
N PHE A 883 -16.94 -15.96 27.14
CA PHE A 883 -15.95 -15.33 26.27
C PHE A 883 -15.49 -16.36 25.24
N SER A 884 -15.88 -16.18 24.00
CA SER A 884 -15.55 -17.07 22.89
C SER A 884 -14.48 -16.45 22.01
N ASP A 885 -13.24 -16.92 22.16
CA ASP A 885 -12.13 -16.61 21.27
C ASP A 885 -12.21 -17.45 19.99
N GLU A 886 -12.61 -16.80 18.90
CA GLU A 886 -12.83 -17.39 17.59
C GLU A 886 -11.79 -16.96 16.56
N ILE A 887 -10.62 -16.46 17.00
CA ILE A 887 -9.57 -15.94 16.10
C ILE A 887 -9.09 -16.95 15.03
N PHE A 888 -9.27 -18.26 15.27
CA PHE A 888 -8.90 -19.35 14.38
C PHE A 888 -10.11 -19.94 13.61
N PHE A 889 -11.32 -19.39 13.76
CA PHE A 889 -12.57 -20.04 13.36
C PHE A 889 -12.61 -20.43 11.88
N LEU A 890 -12.15 -19.58 10.96
CA LEU A 890 -12.18 -19.88 9.53
C LEU A 890 -11.15 -20.94 9.09
N LEU A 891 -10.25 -21.37 9.98
CA LEU A 891 -9.20 -22.33 9.66
C LEU A 891 -9.60 -23.77 10.02
N SER A 892 -10.84 -24.17 9.71
CA SER A 892 -11.28 -25.55 9.93
C SER A 892 -10.70 -26.50 8.89
N ASP A 893 -10.70 -27.80 9.19
CA ASP A 893 -10.37 -28.85 8.23
C ASP A 893 -11.17 -28.65 6.93
N HIS A 894 -10.48 -28.72 5.78
CA HIS A 894 -11.10 -28.50 4.48
C HIS A 894 -12.19 -29.54 4.15
N ARG A 895 -12.15 -30.73 4.77
CA ARG A 895 -13.16 -31.78 4.59
C ARG A 895 -14.51 -31.45 5.23
N LEU A 896 -14.56 -30.46 6.12
CA LEU A 896 -15.84 -29.96 6.68
C LEU A 896 -16.65 -29.13 5.66
N GLY A 897 -16.10 -28.91 4.46
CA GLY A 897 -16.75 -28.23 3.34
C GLY A 897 -16.00 -26.99 2.90
N LYS A 898 -16.59 -26.25 1.94
CA LYS A 898 -16.00 -25.01 1.40
C LYS A 898 -15.75 -23.93 2.45
N TRP A 899 -16.45 -23.98 3.59
CA TRP A 899 -16.32 -23.05 4.71
C TRP A 899 -16.42 -23.74 6.06
N THR A 900 -15.95 -23.09 7.12
CA THR A 900 -16.21 -23.54 8.49
C THR A 900 -17.72 -23.50 8.77
N PRO A 901 -18.32 -24.61 9.22
CA PRO A 901 -19.73 -24.61 9.63
C PRO A 901 -20.01 -23.63 10.78
N ALA A 902 -21.03 -22.79 10.63
CA ALA A 902 -21.45 -21.83 11.66
C ALA A 902 -21.83 -22.49 12.99
N SER A 903 -22.26 -23.75 12.98
CA SER A 903 -22.61 -24.53 14.17
C SER A 903 -21.42 -24.84 15.10
N LEU A 904 -20.18 -24.57 14.65
CA LEU A 904 -18.96 -24.67 15.46
C LEU A 904 -18.60 -23.35 16.15
N SER A 905 -19.35 -22.27 15.92
CA SER A 905 -19.14 -20.93 16.51
C SER A 905 -20.12 -20.69 17.66
N ALA A 906 -19.63 -20.19 18.78
CA ALA A 906 -20.50 -19.67 19.84
C ALA A 906 -21.18 -18.36 19.40
N GLY A 907 -20.53 -17.60 18.51
CA GLY A 907 -21.11 -16.43 17.86
C GLY A 907 -22.40 -16.71 17.08
N SER A 908 -22.64 -17.96 16.65
CA SER A 908 -23.92 -18.35 16.00
C SER A 908 -25.14 -18.25 16.92
N PHE A 909 -24.94 -18.16 18.24
CA PHE A 909 -26.00 -17.96 19.23
C PHE A 909 -26.24 -16.48 19.58
N ALA A 910 -25.48 -15.54 19.01
CA ALA A 910 -25.48 -14.11 19.38
C ALA A 910 -26.79 -13.36 19.11
N SER A 911 -27.66 -13.89 18.24
CA SER A 911 -29.01 -13.35 17.96
C SER A 911 -30.12 -14.11 18.69
N GLY A 912 -29.81 -15.21 19.39
CA GLY A 912 -30.77 -16.01 20.16
C GLY A 912 -30.84 -15.62 21.64
N PRO A 913 -31.62 -16.34 22.47
CA PRO A 913 -31.75 -16.06 23.91
C PRO A 913 -30.41 -16.00 24.65
N SER A 914 -29.51 -16.92 24.31
CA SER A 914 -28.16 -16.99 24.90
C SER A 914 -27.24 -15.84 24.49
N GLY A 915 -27.57 -15.09 23.42
CA GLY A 915 -26.74 -13.99 22.92
C GLY A 915 -26.51 -12.87 23.93
N SER A 916 -27.41 -12.72 24.91
CA SER A 916 -27.29 -11.80 26.05
C SER A 916 -26.12 -12.14 27.02
N HIS A 917 -25.46 -13.28 26.84
CA HIS A 917 -24.38 -13.76 27.68
C HIS A 917 -23.13 -14.16 26.89
N ILE A 918 -22.97 -13.71 25.63
CA ILE A 918 -21.85 -14.08 24.77
C ILE A 918 -21.05 -12.84 24.38
N PHE A 919 -19.77 -12.84 24.71
CA PHE A 919 -18.74 -12.00 24.10
C PHE A 919 -17.99 -12.88 23.09
N MET A 920 -18.03 -12.53 21.81
CA MET A 920 -17.28 -13.26 20.79
C MET A 920 -16.20 -12.36 20.23
N VAL A 921 -14.96 -12.85 20.17
CA VAL A 921 -13.84 -12.13 19.58
C VAL A 921 -13.27 -12.86 18.38
N ASP A 922 -12.90 -12.11 17.37
CA ASP A 922 -12.27 -12.61 16.14
C ASP A 922 -11.49 -11.46 15.48
N GLY A 923 -10.84 -11.73 14.36
CA GLY A 923 -10.06 -10.76 13.61
C GLY A 923 -9.36 -11.41 12.43
N ILE A 924 -8.46 -10.66 11.81
CA ILE A 924 -7.81 -11.12 10.58
C ILE A 924 -6.47 -11.82 10.81
N ALA A 925 -6.01 -11.79 12.07
CA ALA A 925 -4.62 -12.07 12.42
C ALA A 925 -4.16 -13.49 12.07
N LYS A 926 -5.09 -14.45 12.07
CA LYS A 926 -4.82 -15.87 11.80
C LYS A 926 -5.50 -16.28 10.50
N SER A 927 -6.80 -16.12 10.38
CA SER A 927 -7.55 -16.52 9.17
C SER A 927 -7.00 -15.96 7.86
N PHE A 928 -6.36 -14.78 7.87
CA PHE A 928 -5.82 -14.12 6.68
C PHE A 928 -4.31 -13.85 6.74
N ALA A 929 -3.59 -14.57 7.61
CA ALA A 929 -2.13 -14.44 7.80
C ALA A 929 -1.64 -12.98 8.02
N ALA A 930 -2.50 -12.13 8.59
CA ALA A 930 -2.28 -10.68 8.63
C ALA A 930 -2.11 -10.15 10.06
N GLY A 931 -1.48 -10.94 10.93
CA GLY A 931 -1.48 -10.63 12.35
C GLY A 931 -0.49 -9.56 12.80
N GLY A 932 0.49 -9.21 11.96
CA GLY A 932 1.26 -7.99 12.14
C GLY A 932 0.44 -6.70 11.95
N MET A 933 -0.80 -6.76 11.43
CA MET A 933 -1.67 -5.58 11.36
C MET A 933 -2.36 -5.24 12.68
N ARG A 934 -2.35 -6.15 13.67
CA ARG A 934 -2.96 -5.96 15.02
C ARG A 934 -4.41 -5.52 14.93
N CYS A 935 -5.26 -6.47 14.58
CA CYS A 935 -6.59 -6.18 14.11
C CYS A 935 -7.57 -7.18 14.72
N GLY A 936 -8.35 -6.77 15.72
CA GLY A 936 -9.30 -7.59 16.46
C GLY A 936 -10.62 -6.87 16.76
N PHE A 937 -11.73 -7.61 16.76
CA PHE A 937 -13.06 -7.09 17.07
C PHE A 937 -13.76 -7.97 18.11
N MET A 938 -14.67 -7.36 18.88
CA MET A 938 -15.56 -8.04 19.81
C MET A 938 -17.02 -7.78 19.42
N VAL A 939 -17.81 -8.85 19.31
CA VAL A 939 -19.26 -8.79 19.34
C VAL A 939 -19.73 -8.93 20.78
N THR A 940 -20.42 -7.91 21.29
CA THR A 940 -20.90 -7.85 22.67
C THR A 940 -22.34 -8.35 22.79
N PRO A 941 -22.81 -8.67 24.01
CA PRO A 941 -24.21 -9.03 24.26
C PRO A 941 -25.22 -7.97 23.79
N ASP A 942 -24.92 -6.69 24.02
CA ASP A 942 -25.74 -5.53 23.68
C ASP A 942 -24.89 -4.28 23.44
N GLU A 943 -25.55 -3.19 23.03
CA GLU A 943 -24.90 -1.91 22.74
C GLU A 943 -24.32 -1.24 23.99
N ASP A 944 -24.95 -1.38 25.15
CA ASP A 944 -24.47 -0.78 26.41
C ASP A 944 -23.13 -1.40 26.82
N TRP A 945 -22.97 -2.71 26.62
CA TRP A 945 -21.68 -3.38 26.76
C TRP A 945 -20.65 -2.86 25.76
N ALA A 946 -21.03 -2.65 24.49
CA ALA A 946 -20.10 -2.14 23.48
C ALA A 946 -19.59 -0.75 23.83
N GLN A 947 -20.48 0.16 24.26
CA GLN A 947 -20.11 1.51 24.68
C GLN A 947 -19.19 1.50 25.90
N GLU A 948 -19.49 0.67 26.90
CA GLU A 948 -18.65 0.61 28.10
C GLU A 948 -17.27 0.00 27.82
N ILE A 949 -17.18 -1.06 27.01
CA ILE A 949 -15.90 -1.67 26.63
C ILE A 949 -15.09 -0.71 25.75
N ALA A 950 -15.71 -0.05 24.78
CA ALA A 950 -15.06 0.94 23.91
C ALA A 950 -14.46 2.12 24.70
N ALA A 951 -15.00 2.45 25.88
CA ALA A 951 -14.44 3.50 26.75
C ALA A 951 -13.11 3.11 27.43
N HIS A 952 -12.69 1.84 27.32
CA HIS A 952 -11.47 1.32 27.93
C HIS A 952 -10.42 0.87 26.91
N VAL A 953 -10.66 1.09 25.61
CA VAL A 953 -9.74 0.66 24.54
C VAL A 953 -9.72 1.68 23.40
N GLU A 954 -8.55 1.89 22.83
CA GLU A 954 -8.40 2.76 21.66
C GLU A 954 -8.79 2.00 20.38
N PRO A 955 -9.50 2.66 19.44
CA PRO A 955 -9.77 2.08 18.14
C PRO A 955 -8.45 1.92 17.35
N PRO A 956 -8.38 0.98 16.39
CA PRO A 956 -7.20 0.88 15.54
C PRO A 956 -7.03 2.12 14.66
N PRO A 957 -5.78 2.47 14.29
CA PRO A 957 -5.49 3.57 13.37
C PRO A 957 -6.25 3.44 12.05
N ALA A 958 -6.78 4.54 11.53
CA ALA A 958 -7.56 4.65 10.31
C ALA A 958 -6.84 4.05 9.10
N ALA A 959 -5.52 4.26 8.96
CA ALA A 959 -4.74 3.69 7.89
C ALA A 959 -4.80 2.14 7.87
N ILE A 960 -4.76 1.52 9.05
CA ILE A 960 -4.88 0.06 9.20
C ILE A 960 -6.35 -0.37 9.04
N LEU A 961 -7.29 0.42 9.58
CA LEU A 961 -8.72 0.15 9.56
C LEU A 961 -9.31 0.18 8.13
N ARG A 962 -8.66 0.86 7.17
CA ARG A 962 -9.02 0.78 5.75
C ARG A 962 -8.73 -0.58 5.12
N ALA A 963 -7.69 -1.29 5.57
CA ALA A 963 -7.45 -2.68 5.15
C ALA A 963 -8.61 -3.59 5.59
N TRP A 964 -9.15 -3.32 6.77
CA TRP A 964 -10.33 -4.01 7.30
C TRP A 964 -11.60 -3.75 6.52
N ASP A 965 -11.88 -2.49 6.23
CA ASP A 965 -13.02 -2.12 5.39
C ASP A 965 -12.94 -2.83 4.04
N ALA A 966 -11.76 -2.85 3.40
CA ALA A 966 -11.56 -3.53 2.12
C ALA A 966 -11.86 -5.03 2.21
N LEU A 967 -11.26 -5.75 3.17
CA LEU A 967 -11.47 -7.19 3.31
C LEU A 967 -12.91 -7.53 3.67
N TYR A 968 -13.48 -6.89 4.69
CA TYR A 968 -14.82 -7.24 5.16
C TYR A 968 -15.93 -6.74 4.20
N SER A 969 -15.64 -5.77 3.33
CA SER A 969 -16.54 -5.38 2.24
C SER A 969 -16.77 -6.51 1.23
N ALA A 970 -15.85 -7.48 1.11
CA ALA A 970 -16.05 -8.67 0.29
C ALA A 970 -17.25 -9.52 0.76
N PHE A 971 -17.72 -9.36 2.01
CA PHE A 971 -18.85 -10.11 2.55
C PHE A 971 -20.20 -9.36 2.44
N LEU A 972 -20.24 -8.20 1.79
CA LEU A 972 -21.48 -7.46 1.55
C LEU A 972 -22.35 -8.18 0.50
N GLU A 973 -23.67 -7.96 0.57
CA GLU A 973 -24.59 -8.46 -0.48
C GLU A 973 -24.62 -7.55 -1.71
N LYS A 974 -24.38 -6.24 -1.51
CA LYS A 974 -24.35 -5.21 -2.55
C LYS A 974 -23.30 -4.18 -2.23
N ALA A 975 -22.59 -3.71 -3.25
CA ALA A 975 -21.67 -2.59 -3.12
C ALA A 975 -22.43 -1.31 -2.72
N PRO A 976 -21.94 -0.52 -1.75
CA PRO A 976 -22.59 0.72 -1.34
C PRO A 976 -22.74 1.75 -2.48
N HIS A 977 -21.81 1.75 -3.45
CA HIS A 977 -21.71 2.75 -4.51
C HIS A 977 -21.34 2.18 -5.90
N GLN A 978 -21.56 0.89 -6.17
CA GLN A 978 -21.20 0.20 -7.44
C GLN A 978 -19.70 0.25 -7.85
N MET A 979 -18.82 0.88 -7.07
CA MET A 979 -17.38 1.00 -7.35
C MET A 979 -16.56 -0.27 -7.07
N MET A 980 -17.10 -1.22 -6.31
CA MET A 980 -16.45 -2.50 -6.01
C MET A 980 -17.29 -3.64 -6.56
N ASP A 981 -16.67 -4.54 -7.32
CA ASP A 981 -17.26 -5.84 -7.62
C ASP A 981 -17.12 -6.75 -6.39
N VAL A 982 -18.16 -6.74 -5.56
CA VAL A 982 -18.19 -7.53 -4.33
C VAL A 982 -18.19 -9.04 -4.63
N SER A 983 -18.73 -9.46 -5.78
CA SER A 983 -18.74 -10.87 -6.17
C SER A 983 -17.32 -11.35 -6.49
N GLN A 984 -16.56 -10.54 -7.24
CA GLN A 984 -15.16 -10.82 -7.52
C GLN A 984 -14.34 -10.83 -6.22
N ALA A 985 -14.46 -9.78 -5.40
CA ALA A 985 -13.74 -9.69 -4.12
C ALA A 985 -14.04 -10.88 -3.20
N PHE A 986 -15.31 -11.29 -3.12
CA PHE A 986 -15.71 -12.47 -2.35
C PHE A 986 -15.07 -13.75 -2.90
N SER A 987 -15.07 -13.94 -4.21
CA SER A 987 -14.47 -15.11 -4.87
C SER A 987 -12.97 -15.22 -4.61
N GLU A 988 -12.25 -14.09 -4.61
CA GLU A 988 -10.82 -14.02 -4.27
C GLU A 988 -10.58 -14.45 -2.82
N VAL A 989 -11.38 -13.95 -1.88
CA VAL A 989 -11.31 -14.31 -0.45
C VAL A 989 -11.65 -15.79 -0.21
N GLU A 990 -12.70 -16.32 -0.86
CA GLU A 990 -13.09 -17.74 -0.77
C GLU A 990 -11.97 -18.65 -1.27
N THR A 991 -11.38 -18.30 -2.42
CA THR A 991 -10.28 -19.06 -3.04
C THR A 991 -9.06 -19.07 -2.13
N TYR A 992 -8.69 -17.90 -1.59
CA TYR A 992 -7.59 -17.77 -0.64
C TYR A 992 -7.80 -18.69 0.58
N LEU A 993 -8.93 -18.57 1.27
CA LEU A 993 -9.22 -19.36 2.49
C LEU A 993 -9.28 -20.86 2.20
N THR A 994 -9.85 -21.26 1.07
CA THR A 994 -9.91 -22.67 0.65
C THR A 994 -8.50 -23.25 0.49
N ASN A 995 -7.60 -22.51 -0.15
CA ASN A 995 -6.22 -22.93 -0.34
C ASN A 995 -5.48 -23.04 1.00
N GLN A 996 -5.62 -22.02 1.87
CA GLN A 996 -4.98 -22.04 3.19
C GLN A 996 -5.47 -23.21 4.06
N ARG A 997 -6.78 -23.45 4.12
CA ARG A 997 -7.36 -24.58 4.87
C ARG A 997 -6.89 -25.93 4.34
N LYS A 998 -6.76 -26.08 3.02
CA LYS A 998 -6.24 -27.30 2.40
C LYS A 998 -4.79 -27.55 2.79
N THR A 999 -3.93 -26.53 2.66
CA THR A 999 -2.52 -26.60 3.06
C THR A 999 -2.38 -26.98 4.53
N LEU A 1000 -3.06 -26.27 5.43
CA LEU A 1000 -3.02 -26.54 6.88
C LEU A 1000 -3.55 -27.94 7.23
N SER A 1001 -4.62 -28.39 6.57
CA SER A 1001 -5.15 -29.75 6.77
C SER A 1001 -4.13 -30.82 6.39
N ASN A 1002 -3.50 -30.69 5.21
CA ASN A 1002 -2.51 -31.65 4.74
C ASN A 1002 -1.28 -31.70 5.65
N ARG A 1003 -0.77 -30.53 6.07
CA ARG A 1003 0.36 -30.43 7.00
C ARG A 1003 0.08 -31.07 8.35
N ARG A 1004 -1.12 -30.82 8.90
CA ARG A 1004 -1.58 -31.48 10.13
C ARG A 1004 -1.64 -32.99 9.97
N GLU A 1005 -2.18 -33.50 8.87
CA GLU A 1005 -2.28 -34.94 8.62
C GLU A 1005 -0.91 -35.60 8.49
N GLU A 1006 0.04 -34.95 7.80
CA GLU A 1006 1.41 -35.42 7.67
C GLU A 1006 2.10 -35.53 9.05
N LEU A 1007 1.97 -34.48 9.88
CA LEU A 1007 2.50 -34.49 11.26
C LEU A 1007 1.83 -35.54 12.15
N LEU A 1008 0.49 -35.62 12.13
CA LEU A 1008 -0.25 -36.59 12.93
C LEU A 1008 0.08 -38.02 12.50
N ALA A 1009 0.23 -38.30 11.20
CA ALA A 1009 0.62 -39.61 10.71
C ALA A 1009 2.01 -40.03 11.21
N LEU A 1010 2.97 -39.10 11.20
CA LEU A 1010 4.32 -39.32 11.72
C LEU A 1010 4.28 -39.61 13.23
N LEU A 1011 3.62 -38.77 14.02
CA LEU A 1011 3.52 -38.93 15.48
C LEU A 1011 2.78 -40.21 15.88
N LYS A 1012 1.68 -40.52 15.19
CA LYS A 1012 0.86 -41.72 15.43
C LYS A 1012 1.63 -43.02 15.18
N SER A 1013 2.62 -43.02 14.27
CA SER A 1013 3.45 -44.20 14.00
C SER A 1013 4.21 -44.72 15.23
N LYS A 1014 4.47 -43.84 16.21
CA LYS A 1014 5.09 -44.17 17.52
C LYS A 1014 4.17 -43.91 18.72
N GLY A 1015 2.88 -43.63 18.51
CA GLY A 1015 1.93 -43.35 19.59
C GLY A 1015 2.17 -42.02 20.33
N LEU A 1016 2.86 -41.07 19.67
CA LEU A 1016 3.22 -39.75 20.21
C LEU A 1016 2.18 -38.66 19.88
N ASP A 1017 1.08 -39.02 19.22
CA ASP A 1017 -0.03 -38.12 18.90
C ASP A 1017 -0.98 -37.88 20.09
N ASP A 1018 -1.90 -36.93 19.92
CA ASP A 1018 -2.94 -36.61 20.90
C ASP A 1018 -3.95 -37.76 21.15
N GLY A 1019 -4.01 -38.77 20.27
CA GLY A 1019 -4.87 -39.94 20.39
C GLY A 1019 -6.37 -39.66 20.20
N TYR A 1020 -6.76 -38.46 19.76
CA TYR A 1020 -8.15 -38.04 19.67
C TYR A 1020 -8.66 -38.05 18.22
N ASP A 1021 -9.49 -39.03 17.85
CA ASP A 1021 -10.03 -39.12 16.49
C ASP A 1021 -11.31 -38.27 16.32
N THR A 1022 -11.24 -37.23 15.50
CA THR A 1022 -12.37 -36.32 15.27
C THR A 1022 -12.30 -35.63 13.91
N PRO A 1023 -13.44 -35.40 13.22
CA PRO A 1023 -13.47 -34.59 12.01
C PRO A 1023 -13.41 -33.08 12.31
N TYR A 1024 -13.62 -32.65 13.56
CA TYR A 1024 -13.74 -31.25 13.96
C TYR A 1024 -12.38 -30.62 14.32
N ARG A 1025 -11.37 -30.80 13.45
CA ARG A 1025 -10.04 -30.19 13.64
C ARG A 1025 -9.92 -28.86 12.90
N GLY A 1026 -9.06 -27.97 13.38
CA GLY A 1026 -8.79 -26.67 12.77
C GLY A 1026 -7.56 -25.98 13.35
N GLY A 1027 -7.43 -24.68 13.07
CA GLY A 1027 -6.40 -23.82 13.64
C GLY A 1027 -5.00 -24.14 13.13
N LEU A 1028 -4.01 -23.74 13.93
CA LEU A 1028 -2.59 -23.74 13.56
C LEU A 1028 -1.74 -24.74 14.37
N PHE A 1029 -2.38 -25.44 15.31
CA PHE A 1029 -1.70 -26.19 16.37
C PHE A 1029 -2.17 -27.63 16.46
N LEU A 1030 -1.30 -28.48 17.00
CA LEU A 1030 -1.63 -29.80 17.50
C LEU A 1030 -0.86 -30.08 18.80
N LEU A 1031 -1.31 -31.10 19.53
CA LEU A 1031 -0.63 -31.62 20.71
C LEU A 1031 0.13 -32.90 20.38
N ALA A 1032 1.30 -33.06 21.00
CA ALA A 1032 2.14 -34.25 20.88
C ALA A 1032 2.72 -34.66 22.24
N LYS A 1033 2.82 -35.96 22.50
CA LYS A 1033 3.35 -36.53 23.76
C LYS A 1033 4.88 -36.49 23.79
N LEU A 1034 5.45 -35.28 23.81
CA LEU A 1034 6.89 -35.04 23.66
C LEU A 1034 7.46 -34.16 24.80
N ASP A 1035 6.73 -33.99 25.90
CA ASP A 1035 7.13 -33.04 26.95
C ASP A 1035 8.49 -33.39 27.58
N SER A 1036 8.73 -34.67 27.83
CA SER A 1036 10.01 -35.16 28.37
C SER A 1036 11.20 -35.02 27.42
N GLU A 1037 10.96 -34.76 26.12
CA GLU A 1037 11.98 -34.70 25.08
C GLU A 1037 12.21 -33.28 24.56
N GLN A 1038 11.59 -32.27 25.19
CA GLN A 1038 11.60 -30.88 24.71
C GLN A 1038 13.01 -30.28 24.64
N GLU A 1039 13.86 -30.51 25.64
CA GLU A 1039 15.25 -30.06 25.60
C GLU A 1039 16.05 -30.73 24.47
N ARG A 1040 15.82 -32.02 24.24
CA ARG A 1040 16.51 -32.78 23.19
C ARG A 1040 16.07 -32.30 21.81
N LEU A 1041 14.78 -32.10 21.58
CA LEU A 1041 14.21 -31.52 20.36
C LEU A 1041 14.80 -30.14 20.06
N ALA A 1042 14.85 -29.26 21.05
CA ALA A 1042 15.37 -27.91 20.88
C ALA A 1042 16.89 -27.90 20.63
N ASN A 1043 17.67 -28.61 21.45
CA ASN A 1043 19.12 -28.50 21.40
C ASN A 1043 19.76 -29.32 20.26
N GLN A 1044 19.29 -30.56 20.03
CA GLN A 1044 19.87 -31.48 19.05
C GLN A 1044 19.23 -31.37 17.67
N TYR A 1045 17.90 -31.23 17.60
CA TYR A 1045 17.16 -31.17 16.35
C TYR A 1045 16.70 -29.76 16.00
N LYS A 1046 17.00 -28.75 16.81
CA LYS A 1046 16.66 -27.35 16.51
C LYS A 1046 15.16 -27.15 16.20
N LEU A 1047 14.30 -27.85 16.94
CA LEU A 1047 12.85 -27.69 16.92
C LEU A 1047 12.38 -27.22 18.29
N LEU A 1048 11.91 -25.97 18.40
CA LEU A 1048 11.42 -25.42 19.66
C LEU A 1048 9.89 -25.56 19.75
N THR A 1049 9.39 -26.10 20.85
CA THR A 1049 7.95 -26.27 21.14
C THR A 1049 7.59 -25.63 22.49
N ASN A 1050 6.29 -25.41 22.75
CA ASN A 1050 5.86 -25.02 24.11
C ASN A 1050 5.65 -26.27 24.98
N PRO A 1051 6.20 -26.28 26.21
CA PRO A 1051 6.07 -27.41 27.12
C PRO A 1051 4.66 -27.57 27.69
N ALA A 1052 4.37 -28.72 28.30
CA ALA A 1052 3.10 -29.04 28.94
C ALA A 1052 2.64 -27.97 29.95
N ALA A 1053 3.58 -27.50 30.78
CA ALA A 1053 3.29 -26.50 31.80
C ALA A 1053 2.78 -25.17 31.20
N TRP A 1054 3.18 -24.82 29.97
CA TRP A 1054 2.75 -23.59 29.31
C TRP A 1054 1.23 -23.58 29.07
N GLY A 1055 0.65 -24.69 28.59
CA GLY A 1055 -0.79 -24.80 28.29
C GLY A 1055 -1.63 -25.46 29.37
N ARG A 1056 -1.01 -25.92 30.47
CA ARG A 1056 -1.61 -26.83 31.47
C ARG A 1056 -2.08 -28.12 30.79
N THR A 1057 -1.23 -28.67 29.94
CA THR A 1057 -1.48 -29.90 29.18
C THR A 1057 -0.47 -30.98 29.56
N PRO A 1058 -0.62 -31.66 30.72
CA PRO A 1058 0.32 -32.68 31.18
C PRO A 1058 0.72 -33.67 30.08
N ASP A 1059 2.01 -33.98 30.03
CA ASP A 1059 2.67 -34.87 29.07
C ASP A 1059 2.64 -34.42 27.59
N MET A 1060 2.04 -33.26 27.28
CA MET A 1060 1.78 -32.82 25.90
C MET A 1060 2.42 -31.47 25.59
N VAL A 1061 3.22 -31.40 24.52
CA VAL A 1061 3.73 -30.14 23.96
C VAL A 1061 2.79 -29.59 22.91
N ARG A 1062 2.73 -28.26 22.78
CA ARG A 1062 2.07 -27.59 21.65
C ARG A 1062 3.06 -27.40 20.50
N MET A 1063 2.63 -27.80 19.30
CA MET A 1063 3.37 -27.59 18.06
C MET A 1063 2.54 -26.76 17.07
N CYS A 1064 3.11 -25.66 16.61
CA CYS A 1064 2.63 -24.85 15.50
C CYS A 1064 3.15 -25.43 14.17
N PHE A 1065 2.31 -25.47 13.13
CA PHE A 1065 2.67 -26.03 11.83
C PHE A 1065 2.41 -25.10 10.63
N CYS A 1066 2.12 -23.83 10.90
CA CYS A 1066 1.84 -22.80 9.89
C CYS A 1066 3.05 -21.90 9.59
N ILE A 1067 4.21 -22.54 9.44
CA ILE A 1067 5.49 -21.95 9.05
C ILE A 1067 5.67 -21.97 7.52
N ASP A 1068 6.71 -21.32 7.00
CA ASP A 1068 7.08 -21.41 5.57
C ASP A 1068 7.21 -22.88 5.10
N GLU A 1069 6.96 -23.14 3.81
CA GLU A 1069 7.01 -24.50 3.24
C GLU A 1069 8.39 -25.16 3.38
N ALA A 1070 9.48 -24.42 3.19
CA ALA A 1070 10.83 -24.98 3.37
C ALA A 1070 11.07 -25.35 4.83
N ALA A 1071 10.68 -24.47 5.76
CA ALA A 1071 10.78 -24.74 7.20
C ALA A 1071 9.89 -25.92 7.63
N PHE A 1072 8.70 -26.07 7.03
CA PHE A 1072 7.83 -27.22 7.29
C PHE A 1072 8.43 -28.54 6.83
N ARG A 1073 9.02 -28.59 5.61
CA ARG A 1073 9.67 -29.80 5.09
C ARG A 1073 10.87 -30.19 5.94
N GLU A 1074 11.69 -29.22 6.34
CA GLU A 1074 12.80 -29.43 7.26
C GLU A 1074 12.32 -29.93 8.62
N THR A 1075 11.18 -29.41 9.13
CA THR A 1075 10.56 -29.89 10.36
C THR A 1075 10.18 -31.37 10.25
N ILE A 1076 9.55 -31.78 9.15
CA ILE A 1076 9.19 -33.19 8.93
C ILE A 1076 10.43 -34.08 8.89
N GLU A 1077 11.50 -33.66 8.22
CA GLU A 1077 12.75 -34.42 8.16
C GLU A 1077 13.39 -34.59 9.55
N ARG A 1078 13.57 -33.47 10.28
CA ARG A 1078 14.18 -33.46 11.62
C ARG A 1078 13.34 -34.24 12.62
N LEU A 1079 12.02 -34.07 12.59
CA LEU A 1079 11.11 -34.79 13.47
C LEU A 1079 11.07 -36.28 13.12
N SER A 1080 11.09 -36.64 11.83
CA SER A 1080 11.14 -38.05 11.41
C SER A 1080 12.41 -38.74 11.91
N LYS A 1081 13.56 -38.06 11.82
CA LYS A 1081 14.82 -38.55 12.39
C LYS A 1081 14.71 -38.77 13.90
N PHE A 1082 14.20 -37.76 14.62
CA PHE A 1082 13.98 -37.86 16.07
C PHE A 1082 13.05 -39.05 16.44
N VAL A 1083 11.89 -39.15 15.78
CA VAL A 1083 10.88 -40.19 16.04
C VAL A 1083 11.39 -41.60 15.69
N ASN A 1084 12.35 -41.74 14.77
CA ASN A 1084 12.97 -43.03 14.45
C ASN A 1084 14.08 -43.43 15.43
N GLU A 1085 14.73 -42.44 16.07
CA GLU A 1085 15.76 -42.65 17.09
C GLU A 1085 15.16 -42.86 18.51
N ALA A 1086 13.95 -42.35 18.74
CA ALA A 1086 13.13 -42.58 19.92
C ALA A 1086 12.27 -43.86 19.77
#